data_AF-A0A3D9UKY7-F1
#
_entry.id   AF-A0A3D9UKY7-F1
#
_cell.length_a   1.000
_cell.length_b   1.000
_cell.length_c   1.000
_cell.angle_alpha   90.00
_cell.angle_beta   90.00
_cell.angle_gamma   90.00
#
_symmetry.space_group_name_H-M   'P 1'
#
loop_
_entity.id
_entity.type
_entity.pdbx_description
1 polymer ?
#
loop_
_entity_poly.entity_id
_entity_poly.type
_entity_poly.pdbx_seq_one_letter_code
_entity_poly.pdbx_strand_id
1 'polypeptide(L)'
;MSISKVDIANFGSFKDFVWKSAVRDHGGDVLNFKRLNIIYGRNYSGKTTLSRIFRTLQTGIIPDSYSTSSFIISGDKGEVNQSGVSAHNYVVRVYNRDFVDDNLSFLVNQDGGEIKTFAIVGGKNKEVEDAITAIEAQLGSVEEKSGLKHELEIKRLERDRAKENYKKGNDTLTDKLRTKAKSLKENKDYVPEVYTIRNIQSDIEKTNKPNFKKLSQKESKAKADLLKQEVLPEITDKVSIKLKLNSLVNTVEELLQRTIKPTQAIQELLDDRILQLWVKEGMPLHRDKHDTCAFCRQKLPHDIWQILDSHFSKESIELESEIDLSIASVDSEIRRIPTFLSLTSDKFYSEEKSAFDISKKTLDGCLEVYKRDLESLKLALHKRKNSLFQLVVLPIVNHDAILIEQQVERINELIERSNRRSKTLDKDKINARETLRLSDVASFVSTIGYDAEMIRITELKTTSDISNAAFVAAENEIIRLESEVTALRREQKDERKGADRVNALLNHFFGHDGIKLEAQDNHDKTAVKFQIMRDGKSAYNLSEGECSLIAFCYFIAKLEEPESKDRELIIYIDDPVSSLDGNHIFFMFSLIESLIAKPIKNNDGSNRYRYKQLFISTHNLDFLKYLKKISLPNEKNHGGHQHFMIERNGASSNISLMPTYLKDYITEFNYLFHQIYKCRDQEIVNTNYEPFYSFGNNLRKFLEAFLFYKYPYHDDKNDAFERIKKFFGDDDTAIALANRLNNELSHLESIFDRSIKPIEIPEIPKLANYVLDKIYTSDPDQYNSLLKSIGEPERTT
;
A
#
# COMPACT_ATOMS: atom_id res chain seq x y z
N MET A 1 20.81 8.46 27.63
CA MET A 1 21.87 7.56 27.15
C MET A 1 23.08 7.68 28.07
N SER A 2 23.29 6.76 29.00
CA SER A 2 24.45 6.75 29.89
C SER A 2 24.89 5.32 30.18
N ILE A 3 26.19 5.08 30.01
CA ILE A 3 26.85 3.85 30.39
C ILE A 3 27.15 3.92 31.89
N SER A 4 26.73 2.89 32.63
CA SER A 4 26.87 2.84 34.09
C SER A 4 28.15 2.14 34.54
N LYS A 5 28.55 1.07 33.84
CA LYS A 5 29.70 0.24 34.17
C LYS A 5 30.16 -0.58 32.97
N VAL A 6 31.35 -1.16 33.09
CA VAL A 6 31.91 -2.11 32.11
C VAL A 6 32.54 -3.30 32.84
N ASP A 7 32.15 -4.51 32.46
CA ASP A 7 32.77 -5.76 32.90
C ASP A 7 33.65 -6.28 31.75
N ILE A 8 34.92 -6.64 31.99
CA ILE A 8 35.89 -6.98 30.94
C ILE A 8 36.56 -8.32 31.26
N ALA A 9 36.01 -9.40 30.71
CA ALA A 9 36.57 -10.74 30.88
C ALA A 9 37.91 -10.89 30.15
N ASN A 10 38.03 -10.38 28.92
CA ASN A 10 39.27 -10.37 28.15
C ASN A 10 39.26 -9.28 27.08
N PHE A 11 40.05 -8.22 27.22
CA PHE A 11 40.23 -7.24 26.15
C PHE A 11 41.58 -6.54 26.31
N GLY A 12 42.52 -6.84 25.43
CA GLY A 12 43.88 -6.28 25.47
C GLY A 12 44.60 -6.53 26.80
N SER A 13 44.78 -5.47 27.57
CA SER A 13 45.45 -5.49 28.88
C SER A 13 44.52 -5.80 30.05
N PHE A 14 43.20 -5.89 29.86
CA PHE A 14 42.24 -6.29 30.88
C PHE A 14 41.95 -7.79 30.81
N LYS A 15 41.96 -8.45 31.98
CA LYS A 15 41.58 -9.86 32.16
C LYS A 15 40.76 -10.01 33.44
N ASP A 16 39.63 -10.69 33.34
CA ASP A 16 38.72 -11.02 34.45
C ASP A 16 38.32 -9.82 35.33
N PHE A 17 38.22 -8.63 34.72
CA PHE A 17 37.83 -7.43 35.43
C PHE A 17 36.31 -7.38 35.62
N VAL A 18 35.88 -7.35 36.89
CA VAL A 18 34.47 -7.26 37.28
C VAL A 18 34.24 -5.95 38.02
N TRP A 19 33.40 -5.08 37.47
CA TRP A 19 33.19 -3.72 37.98
C TRP A 19 32.69 -3.72 39.42
N LYS A 20 31.71 -4.59 39.71
CA LYS A 20 31.05 -4.67 41.02
C LYS A 20 32.00 -5.07 42.15
N SER A 21 33.14 -5.72 41.89
CA SER A 21 34.11 -6.07 42.93
C SER A 21 35.23 -5.01 43.05
N ALA A 22 35.63 -4.39 41.94
CA ALA A 22 36.78 -3.50 41.90
C ALA A 22 36.47 -2.03 42.23
N VAL A 23 35.29 -1.52 41.84
CA VAL A 23 34.94 -0.09 41.96
C VAL A 23 33.97 0.12 43.12
N ARG A 24 34.54 0.19 44.33
CA ARG A 24 33.80 0.42 45.58
C ARG A 24 34.37 1.58 46.37
N ASP A 25 33.50 2.28 47.10
CA ASP A 25 33.93 3.30 48.07
C ASP A 25 34.40 2.67 49.40
N HIS A 26 34.81 3.52 50.35
CA HIS A 26 35.26 3.09 51.68
C HIS A 26 34.16 2.41 52.51
N GLY A 27 32.88 2.65 52.21
CA GLY A 27 31.73 2.00 52.83
C GLY A 27 31.38 0.65 52.19
N GLY A 28 32.01 0.30 51.06
CA GLY A 28 31.77 -0.92 50.32
C GLY A 28 30.68 -0.80 49.25
N ASP A 29 30.14 0.39 49.00
CA ASP A 29 29.11 0.61 47.98
C ASP A 29 29.72 0.67 46.57
N VAL A 30 29.04 0.07 45.58
CA VAL A 30 29.50 0.07 44.19
C VAL A 30 29.23 1.44 43.55
N LEU A 31 30.28 2.09 43.04
CA LEU A 31 30.16 3.35 42.33
C LEU A 31 30.14 3.13 40.82
N ASN A 32 29.22 3.82 40.14
CA ASN A 32 29.06 3.77 38.69
C ASN A 32 29.72 4.99 38.02
N PHE A 33 29.90 4.90 36.70
CA PHE A 33 30.17 6.08 35.90
C PHE A 33 29.08 7.13 36.06
N LYS A 34 29.51 8.40 36.07
CA LYS A 34 28.66 9.60 36.21
C LYS A 34 28.57 10.35 34.87
N ARG A 35 27.97 11.54 34.86
CA ARG A 35 27.92 12.38 33.64
C ARG A 35 29.32 12.78 33.17
N LEU A 36 30.23 13.14 34.07
CA LEU A 36 31.62 13.46 33.75
C LEU A 36 32.56 12.52 34.52
N ASN A 37 33.47 11.85 33.82
CA ASN A 37 34.39 10.87 34.38
C ASN A 37 35.83 11.24 34.01
N ILE A 38 36.64 11.57 35.00
CA ILE A 38 38.08 11.83 34.82
C ILE A 38 38.84 10.56 35.21
N ILE A 39 39.70 10.09 34.32
CA ILE A 39 40.42 8.83 34.46
C ILE A 39 41.92 9.11 34.41
N TYR A 40 42.62 8.91 35.51
CA TYR A 40 44.08 8.96 35.52
C TYR A 40 44.68 7.55 35.37
N GLY A 41 45.83 7.44 34.72
CA GLY A 41 46.59 6.19 34.74
C GLY A 41 47.95 6.36 34.11
N ARG A 42 48.96 5.67 34.63
CA ARG A 42 50.32 5.72 34.07
C ARG A 42 50.36 5.17 32.63
N ASN A 43 51.46 5.41 31.93
CA ASN A 43 51.67 4.75 30.65
C ASN A 43 51.59 3.23 30.80
N TYR A 44 51.04 2.56 29.78
CA TYR A 44 50.81 1.11 29.77
C TYR A 44 49.78 0.57 30.79
N SER A 45 49.02 1.44 31.47
CA SER A 45 48.04 0.99 32.47
C SER A 45 46.73 0.44 31.91
N GLY A 46 46.46 0.61 30.61
CA GLY A 46 45.22 0.14 29.96
C GLY A 46 44.20 1.22 29.58
N LYS A 47 44.49 2.51 29.78
CA LYS A 47 43.60 3.64 29.37
C LYS A 47 43.12 3.55 27.93
N THR A 48 44.05 3.40 26.97
CA THR A 48 43.72 3.27 25.55
C THR A 48 43.04 1.95 25.22
N THR A 49 43.27 0.91 26.01
CA THR A 49 42.51 -0.34 25.88
C THR A 49 41.04 -0.12 26.25
N LEU A 50 40.76 0.65 27.30
CA LEU A 50 39.39 1.02 27.67
C LEU A 50 38.73 1.92 26.60
N SER A 51 39.45 2.94 26.10
CA SER A 51 38.93 3.81 25.04
C SER A 51 38.58 3.03 23.75
N ARG A 52 39.36 1.99 23.43
CA ARG A 52 39.09 1.07 22.32
C ARG A 52 37.80 0.28 22.46
N ILE A 53 37.42 -0.12 23.67
CA ILE A 53 36.12 -0.76 23.90
C ILE A 53 34.99 0.20 23.48
N PHE A 54 35.05 1.48 23.90
CA PHE A 54 34.09 2.49 23.45
C PHE A 54 34.20 2.78 21.94
N ARG A 55 35.39 2.68 21.35
CA ARG A 55 35.60 2.85 19.91
C ARG A 55 34.88 1.76 19.10
N THR A 56 34.83 0.52 19.60
CA THR A 56 34.06 -0.55 18.94
C THR A 56 32.57 -0.19 18.84
N LEU A 57 32.00 0.45 19.87
CA LEU A 57 30.62 0.94 19.84
C LEU A 57 30.43 2.07 18.82
N GLN A 58 31.45 2.89 18.59
CA GLN A 58 31.37 3.93 17.56
C GLN A 58 31.41 3.32 16.15
N THR A 59 32.29 2.35 15.89
CA THR A 59 32.55 1.81 14.54
C THR A 59 31.66 0.64 14.16
N GLY A 60 31.02 -0.03 15.14
CA GLY A 60 30.29 -1.28 14.92
C GLY A 60 31.21 -2.49 14.72
N ILE A 61 32.54 -2.32 14.83
CA ILE A 61 33.56 -3.30 14.44
C ILE A 61 34.57 -3.48 15.58
N ILE A 62 34.89 -4.73 15.89
CA ILE A 62 35.97 -5.09 16.80
C ILE A 62 37.27 -5.23 15.99
N PRO A 63 38.39 -4.57 16.38
CA PRO A 63 39.63 -4.69 15.63
C PRO A 63 40.17 -6.12 15.63
N ASP A 64 40.71 -6.57 14.49
CA ASP A 64 41.21 -7.95 14.29
C ASP A 64 42.30 -8.38 15.28
N SER A 65 43.05 -7.40 15.81
CA SER A 65 44.06 -7.59 16.85
C SER A 65 43.49 -8.07 18.21
N TYR A 66 42.17 -8.06 18.38
CA TYR A 66 41.45 -8.49 19.60
C TYR A 66 40.54 -9.72 19.36
N SER A 67 41.08 -10.75 18.72
CA SER A 67 40.36 -11.97 18.28
C SER A 67 39.68 -12.80 19.39
N THR A 68 40.03 -12.62 20.66
CA THR A 68 39.42 -13.29 21.83
C THR A 68 38.69 -12.31 22.77
N SER A 69 38.23 -11.18 22.25
CA SER A 69 37.58 -10.13 23.04
C SER A 69 36.30 -10.60 23.76
N SER A 70 36.16 -10.23 25.03
CA SER A 70 35.00 -10.49 25.88
C SER A 70 34.85 -9.40 26.93
N PHE A 71 33.72 -8.69 26.88
CA PHE A 71 33.34 -7.53 27.67
C PHE A 71 31.82 -7.33 27.62
N ILE A 72 31.27 -6.68 28.64
CA ILE A 72 29.87 -6.28 28.74
C ILE A 72 29.83 -4.83 29.19
N ILE A 73 29.21 -3.97 28.39
CA ILE A 73 28.90 -2.59 28.77
C ILE A 73 27.44 -2.54 29.20
N SER A 74 27.18 -2.10 30.44
CA SER A 74 25.81 -1.96 30.96
C SER A 74 25.44 -0.47 31.09
N GLY A 75 24.26 -0.08 30.62
CA GLY A 75 23.75 1.29 30.74
C GLY A 75 22.24 1.38 30.54
N ASP A 76 21.73 2.61 30.38
CA ASP A 76 20.28 2.91 30.27
C ASP A 76 19.61 2.45 28.95
N LYS A 77 20.40 2.03 27.95
CA LYS A 77 19.90 1.48 26.68
C LYS A 77 20.07 -0.05 26.57
N GLY A 78 20.34 -0.72 27.69
CA GLY A 78 20.59 -2.15 27.75
C GLY A 78 22.08 -2.49 27.72
N GLU A 79 22.37 -3.78 27.71
CA GLU A 79 23.72 -4.31 27.73
C GLU A 79 24.25 -4.55 26.31
N VAL A 80 25.53 -4.23 26.08
CA VAL A 80 26.22 -4.47 24.81
C VAL A 80 27.42 -5.37 25.05
N ASN A 81 27.44 -6.51 24.36
CA ASN A 81 28.56 -7.44 24.28
C ASN A 81 29.14 -7.46 22.85
N GLN A 82 30.05 -8.38 22.56
CA GLN A 82 30.81 -8.44 21.29
C GLN A 82 29.90 -8.61 20.08
N SER A 83 28.86 -9.44 20.20
CA SER A 83 27.92 -9.70 19.11
C SER A 83 26.91 -8.57 18.92
N GLY A 84 26.67 -7.75 19.96
CA GLY A 84 25.76 -6.62 19.93
C GLY A 84 26.38 -5.28 19.48
N VAL A 85 27.68 -5.24 19.16
CA VAL A 85 28.40 -3.99 18.84
C VAL A 85 27.82 -3.26 17.62
N SER A 86 27.33 -4.00 16.61
CA SER A 86 26.73 -3.40 15.40
C SER A 86 25.26 -2.99 15.54
N ALA A 87 24.58 -3.36 16.64
CA ALA A 87 23.13 -3.27 16.78
C ALA A 87 22.66 -2.57 18.08
N HIS A 88 23.45 -1.63 18.61
CA HIS A 88 23.12 -0.91 19.84
C HIS A 88 22.58 0.51 19.62
N ASN A 89 22.00 1.09 20.67
CA ASN A 89 21.38 2.42 20.64
C ASN A 89 22.19 3.55 21.29
N TYR A 90 23.46 3.32 21.64
CA TYR A 90 24.35 4.36 22.16
C TYR A 90 24.98 5.17 21.01
N VAL A 91 25.02 6.49 21.14
CA VAL A 91 25.71 7.37 20.19
C VAL A 91 27.06 7.75 20.78
N VAL A 92 28.11 7.03 20.37
CA VAL A 92 29.47 7.16 20.92
C VAL A 92 30.39 7.90 19.96
N ARG A 93 31.24 8.78 20.50
CA ARG A 93 32.32 9.47 19.79
C ARG A 93 33.60 9.38 20.59
N VAL A 94 34.61 8.74 20.03
CA VAL A 94 35.89 8.48 20.68
C VAL A 94 37.01 9.22 19.96
N TYR A 95 37.72 10.06 20.71
CA TYR A 95 39.03 10.58 20.35
C TYR A 95 40.07 9.73 21.07
N ASN A 96 40.82 8.93 20.31
CA ASN A 96 41.95 8.13 20.79
C ASN A 96 42.97 8.00 19.65
N ARG A 97 44.05 7.25 19.89
CA ARG A 97 45.08 7.05 18.86
C ARG A 97 44.52 6.46 17.56
N ASP A 98 43.59 5.50 17.65
CA ASP A 98 42.98 4.88 16.47
C ASP A 98 42.17 5.90 15.65
N PHE A 99 41.43 6.83 16.29
CA PHE A 99 40.78 7.94 15.58
C PHE A 99 41.77 8.81 14.82
N VAL A 100 42.90 9.15 15.44
CA VAL A 100 43.96 9.94 14.81
C VAL A 100 44.57 9.17 13.64
N ASP A 101 44.86 7.88 13.79
CA ASP A 101 45.45 7.07 12.71
C ASP A 101 44.45 6.87 11.55
N ASP A 102 43.17 6.59 11.84
CA ASP A 102 42.11 6.37 10.84
C ASP A 102 41.84 7.61 9.97
N ASN A 103 41.91 8.80 10.59
CA ASN A 103 41.49 10.04 9.93
C ASN A 103 42.67 10.92 9.51
N LEU A 104 43.82 10.76 10.16
CA LEU A 104 44.93 11.72 10.12
C LEU A 104 46.33 11.05 10.15
N SER A 105 46.45 9.77 9.81
CA SER A 105 47.74 9.03 9.76
C SER A 105 48.82 9.70 8.90
N PHE A 106 48.44 10.52 7.93
CA PHE A 106 49.36 11.31 7.10
C PHE A 106 50.09 12.43 7.88
N LEU A 107 49.60 12.85 9.05
CA LEU A 107 50.31 13.77 9.94
C LEU A 107 51.56 13.13 10.55
N VAL A 108 51.58 11.80 10.64
CA VAL A 108 52.58 11.01 11.38
C VAL A 108 53.61 10.37 10.44
N ASN A 109 53.22 9.96 9.23
CA ASN A 109 54.11 9.31 8.26
C ASN A 109 54.71 10.31 7.25
N GLN A 110 55.87 10.88 7.60
CA GLN A 110 56.63 11.82 6.75
C GLN A 110 57.72 11.09 5.93
N ASP A 111 57.40 10.61 4.74
CA ASP A 111 58.43 10.13 3.80
C ASP A 111 59.04 11.35 3.07
N GLY A 112 60.32 11.65 3.34
CA GLY A 112 61.08 12.69 2.61
C GLY A 112 60.84 14.14 3.05
N GLY A 113 60.18 14.37 4.19
CA GLY A 113 59.95 15.70 4.75
C GLY A 113 58.78 16.48 4.13
N GLU A 114 58.09 15.93 3.11
CA GLU A 114 56.89 16.52 2.53
C GLU A 114 55.60 16.00 3.20
N ILE A 115 54.73 16.91 3.68
CA ILE A 115 53.37 16.54 4.10
C ILE A 115 52.55 16.30 2.83
N LYS A 116 52.22 15.04 2.53
CA LYS A 116 51.39 14.68 1.37
C LYS A 116 50.05 15.44 1.43
N THR A 117 49.61 15.95 0.29
CA THR A 117 48.23 16.43 0.11
C THR A 117 47.28 15.26 0.39
N PHE A 118 46.40 15.42 1.37
CA PHE A 118 45.55 14.35 1.86
C PHE A 118 44.10 14.70 1.59
N ALA A 119 43.30 13.76 1.11
CA ALA A 119 41.86 13.91 1.29
C ALA A 119 41.62 13.89 2.81
N ILE A 120 40.67 14.69 3.33
CA ILE A 120 40.15 14.59 4.71
C ILE A 120 39.50 13.20 4.99
N VAL A 121 39.75 12.22 4.12
CA VAL A 121 39.01 10.98 3.97
C VAL A 121 39.98 9.88 3.53
N GLY A 122 40.27 8.93 4.41
CA GLY A 122 40.78 7.63 4.00
C GLY A 122 39.72 6.88 3.19
N GLY A 123 40.11 6.20 2.09
CA GLY A 123 39.31 5.20 1.34
C GLY A 123 37.99 5.67 0.70
N LYS A 124 37.05 6.13 1.52
CA LYS A 124 35.64 6.35 1.20
C LYS A 124 35.38 7.37 0.10
N ASN A 125 36.11 8.48 0.01
CA ASN A 125 35.85 9.46 -1.07
C ASN A 125 36.24 8.95 -2.45
N LYS A 126 37.31 8.16 -2.53
CA LYS A 126 37.67 7.52 -3.79
C LYS A 126 36.61 6.48 -4.17
N GLU A 127 36.14 5.69 -3.21
CA GLU A 127 35.05 4.72 -3.42
C GLU A 127 33.73 5.38 -3.84
N VAL A 128 33.36 6.50 -3.22
CA VAL A 128 32.16 7.30 -3.54
C VAL A 128 32.25 7.89 -4.94
N GLU A 129 33.42 8.39 -5.36
CA GLU A 129 33.59 8.98 -6.68
C GLU A 129 33.79 7.93 -7.80
N ASP A 130 34.49 6.83 -7.51
CA ASP A 130 34.54 5.66 -8.38
C ASP A 130 33.11 5.10 -8.56
N ALA A 131 32.28 5.10 -7.52
CA ALA A 131 30.87 4.74 -7.59
C ALA A 131 30.04 5.74 -8.41
N ILE A 132 30.21 7.06 -8.22
CA ILE A 132 29.55 8.08 -9.06
C ILE A 132 29.94 7.87 -10.53
N THR A 133 31.23 7.75 -10.82
CA THR A 133 31.74 7.58 -12.19
C THR A 133 31.21 6.29 -12.82
N ALA A 134 31.18 5.18 -12.06
CA ALA A 134 30.63 3.91 -12.52
C ALA A 134 29.12 4.02 -12.80
N ILE A 135 28.36 4.66 -11.92
CA ILE A 135 26.92 4.88 -12.11
C ILE A 135 26.65 5.80 -13.30
N GLU A 136 27.43 6.87 -13.48
CA GLU A 136 27.31 7.79 -14.61
C GLU A 136 27.65 7.11 -15.94
N ALA A 137 28.69 6.28 -15.97
CA ALA A 137 29.02 5.45 -17.13
C ALA A 137 27.90 4.42 -17.44
N GLN A 138 27.28 3.84 -16.40
CA GLN A 138 26.15 2.93 -16.55
C GLN A 138 24.89 3.65 -17.06
N LEU A 139 24.61 4.87 -16.56
CA LEU A 139 23.52 5.71 -17.03
C LEU A 139 23.72 6.12 -18.50
N GLY A 140 24.95 6.48 -18.89
CA GLY A 140 25.30 6.88 -20.26
C GLY A 140 24.54 8.12 -20.74
N SER A 141 24.45 8.31 -22.06
CA SER A 141 23.75 9.45 -22.68
C SER A 141 22.94 9.03 -23.92
N VAL A 142 21.90 9.80 -24.22
CA VAL A 142 21.06 9.57 -25.40
C VAL A 142 21.82 9.99 -26.66
N GLU A 143 22.58 11.08 -26.58
CA GLU A 143 23.36 11.68 -27.67
C GLU A 143 24.49 10.76 -28.14
N GLU A 144 25.21 10.13 -27.22
CA GLU A 144 26.31 9.21 -27.53
C GLU A 144 25.84 7.77 -27.74
N LYS A 145 24.52 7.54 -27.62
CA LYS A 145 23.89 6.22 -27.76
C LYS A 145 24.48 5.17 -26.81
N SER A 146 24.71 5.56 -25.56
CA SER A 146 25.37 4.73 -24.56
C SER A 146 24.52 4.58 -23.29
N GLY A 147 24.72 3.45 -22.59
CA GLY A 147 24.13 3.19 -21.28
C GLY A 147 22.60 3.07 -21.24
N LEU A 148 22.09 3.07 -20.01
CA LEU A 148 20.67 2.84 -19.73
C LEU A 148 19.76 3.93 -20.31
N LYS A 149 20.22 5.19 -20.40
CA LYS A 149 19.44 6.30 -20.95
C LYS A 149 19.15 6.11 -22.44
N HIS A 150 20.10 5.60 -23.23
CA HIS A 150 19.84 5.25 -24.62
C HIS A 150 18.87 4.07 -24.75
N GLU A 151 19.05 3.03 -23.94
CA GLU A 151 18.12 1.89 -23.91
C GLU A 151 16.69 2.30 -23.54
N LEU A 152 16.52 3.26 -22.63
CA LEU A 152 15.21 3.80 -22.26
C LEU A 152 14.52 4.45 -23.47
N GLU A 153 15.25 5.22 -24.28
CA GLU A 153 14.70 5.85 -25.48
C GLU A 153 14.30 4.80 -26.55
N ILE A 154 15.07 3.72 -26.70
CA ILE A 154 14.67 2.59 -27.57
C ILE A 154 13.36 1.97 -27.06
N LYS A 155 13.30 1.64 -25.76
CA LYS A 155 12.10 1.06 -25.11
C LYS A 155 10.89 2.00 -25.21
N ARG A 156 11.12 3.32 -25.17
CA ARG A 156 10.08 4.35 -25.35
C ARG A 156 9.48 4.28 -26.76
N LEU A 157 10.32 4.24 -27.79
CA LEU A 157 9.88 4.12 -29.18
C LEU A 157 9.13 2.81 -29.43
N GLU A 158 9.60 1.70 -28.85
CA GLU A 158 8.92 0.40 -28.93
C GLU A 158 7.55 0.44 -28.25
N ARG A 159 7.46 0.98 -27.03
CA ARG A 159 6.20 1.19 -26.31
C ARG A 159 5.23 2.04 -27.13
N ASP A 160 5.68 3.16 -27.66
CA ASP A 160 4.83 4.09 -28.40
C ASP A 160 4.30 3.45 -29.69
N ARG A 161 5.16 2.71 -30.41
CA ARG A 161 4.76 1.93 -31.58
C ARG A 161 3.76 0.82 -31.25
N ALA A 162 4.00 0.06 -30.17
CA ALA A 162 3.11 -1.02 -29.75
C ALA A 162 1.74 -0.48 -29.33
N LYS A 163 1.73 0.63 -28.58
CA LYS A 163 0.51 1.35 -28.16
C LYS A 163 -0.27 1.89 -29.36
N GLU A 164 0.41 2.49 -30.32
CA GLU A 164 -0.23 3.00 -31.54
C GLU A 164 -0.83 1.85 -32.39
N ASN A 165 -0.12 0.73 -32.52
CA ASN A 165 -0.61 -0.45 -33.24
C ASN A 165 -1.84 -1.06 -32.55
N TYR A 166 -1.82 -1.21 -31.23
CA TYR A 166 -2.98 -1.66 -30.45
C TYR A 166 -4.18 -0.72 -30.64
N LYS A 167 -3.95 0.60 -30.52
CA LYS A 167 -4.99 1.61 -30.73
C LYS A 167 -5.58 1.53 -32.13
N LYS A 168 -4.76 1.51 -33.18
CA LYS A 168 -5.21 1.37 -34.58
C LYS A 168 -6.02 0.09 -34.81
N GLY A 169 -5.59 -1.03 -34.24
CA GLY A 169 -6.32 -2.30 -34.32
C GLY A 169 -7.70 -2.21 -33.69
N ASN A 170 -7.78 -1.66 -32.48
CA ASN A 170 -9.03 -1.48 -31.75
C ASN A 170 -9.97 -0.47 -32.43
N ASP A 171 -9.45 0.66 -32.92
CA ASP A 171 -10.21 1.68 -33.61
C ASP A 171 -10.80 1.13 -34.93
N THR A 172 -10.02 0.37 -35.69
CA THR A 172 -10.48 -0.27 -36.94
C THR A 172 -11.65 -1.23 -36.68
N LEU A 173 -11.56 -2.08 -35.65
CA LEU A 173 -12.66 -2.97 -35.30
C LEU A 173 -13.88 -2.18 -34.83
N THR A 174 -13.67 -1.18 -33.97
CA THR A 174 -14.74 -0.29 -33.47
C THR A 174 -15.49 0.39 -34.61
N ASP A 175 -14.78 0.88 -35.64
CA ASP A 175 -15.39 1.53 -36.79
C ASP A 175 -16.15 0.55 -37.69
N LYS A 176 -15.66 -0.68 -37.87
CA LYS A 176 -16.42 -1.76 -38.53
C LYS A 176 -17.74 -2.01 -37.78
N LEU A 177 -17.71 -2.11 -36.45
CA LEU A 177 -18.89 -2.31 -35.61
C LEU A 177 -19.87 -1.12 -35.69
N ARG A 178 -19.37 0.12 -35.63
CA ARG A 178 -20.19 1.33 -35.77
C ARG A 178 -20.88 1.40 -37.13
N THR A 179 -20.13 1.11 -38.20
CA THR A 179 -20.66 1.13 -39.56
C THR A 179 -21.77 0.09 -39.72
N LYS A 180 -21.57 -1.13 -39.21
CA LYS A 180 -22.63 -2.16 -39.24
C LYS A 180 -23.82 -1.79 -38.37
N ALA A 181 -23.60 -1.23 -37.17
CA ALA A 181 -24.70 -0.76 -36.31
C ALA A 181 -25.54 0.33 -36.98
N LYS A 182 -24.89 1.26 -37.72
CA LYS A 182 -25.58 2.28 -38.51
C LYS A 182 -26.38 1.67 -39.67
N SER A 183 -25.79 0.74 -40.42
CA SER A 183 -26.48 0.02 -41.50
C SER A 183 -27.69 -0.79 -41.00
N LEU A 184 -27.56 -1.43 -39.83
CA LEU A 184 -28.68 -2.13 -39.18
C LEU A 184 -29.79 -1.16 -38.78
N LYS A 185 -29.45 0.02 -38.23
CA LYS A 185 -30.42 1.06 -37.89
C LYS A 185 -31.21 1.57 -39.10
N GLU A 186 -30.61 1.57 -40.29
CA GLU A 186 -31.30 1.93 -41.54
C GLU A 186 -32.34 0.88 -41.96
N ASN A 187 -32.19 -0.38 -41.51
CA ASN A 187 -33.17 -1.44 -41.72
C ASN A 187 -34.24 -1.45 -40.61
N LYS A 188 -35.28 -0.65 -40.81
CA LYS A 188 -36.40 -0.48 -39.86
C LYS A 188 -37.28 -1.73 -39.69
N ASP A 189 -37.13 -2.75 -40.53
CA ASP A 189 -38.04 -3.91 -40.50
C ASP A 189 -37.89 -4.72 -39.21
N TYR A 190 -36.66 -4.84 -38.68
CA TYR A 190 -36.37 -5.67 -37.51
C TYR A 190 -35.39 -5.11 -36.49
N VAL A 191 -34.92 -3.88 -36.68
CA VAL A 191 -34.02 -3.21 -35.74
C VAL A 191 -34.78 -2.11 -34.98
N PRO A 192 -34.65 -2.01 -33.64
CA PRO A 192 -35.25 -0.92 -32.86
C PRO A 192 -34.76 0.46 -33.30
N GLU A 193 -35.55 1.52 -33.04
CA GLU A 193 -35.18 2.91 -33.43
C GLU A 193 -33.83 3.38 -32.87
N VAL A 194 -33.41 2.81 -31.72
CA VAL A 194 -32.11 3.07 -31.11
C VAL A 194 -31.26 1.80 -31.20
N TYR A 195 -30.28 1.80 -32.11
CA TYR A 195 -29.28 0.75 -32.24
C TYR A 195 -27.88 1.35 -32.27
N THR A 196 -27.07 1.02 -31.26
CA THR A 196 -25.75 1.60 -31.00
C THR A 196 -24.67 0.52 -31.02
N ILE A 197 -23.41 0.91 -30.88
CA ILE A 197 -22.29 -0.03 -30.79
C ILE A 197 -22.44 -1.02 -29.62
N ARG A 198 -23.05 -0.61 -28.50
CA ARG A 198 -23.30 -1.53 -27.36
C ARG A 198 -24.32 -2.61 -27.73
N ASN A 199 -25.30 -2.28 -28.57
CA ASN A 199 -26.32 -3.24 -29.01
C ASN A 199 -25.71 -4.31 -29.92
N ILE A 200 -24.88 -3.91 -30.90
CA ILE A 200 -24.21 -4.90 -31.76
C ILE A 200 -23.24 -5.77 -30.97
N GLN A 201 -22.51 -5.23 -30.00
CA GLN A 201 -21.65 -6.02 -29.11
C GLN A 201 -22.45 -7.07 -28.33
N SER A 202 -23.59 -6.69 -27.74
CA SER A 202 -24.47 -7.64 -27.03
C SER A 202 -25.08 -8.68 -27.97
N ASP A 203 -25.44 -8.31 -29.19
CA ASP A 203 -25.98 -9.26 -30.16
C ASP A 203 -24.88 -10.22 -30.67
N ILE A 204 -23.62 -9.79 -30.81
CA ILE A 204 -22.48 -10.67 -31.12
C ILE A 204 -22.30 -11.74 -30.02
N GLU A 205 -22.39 -11.36 -28.74
CA GLU A 205 -22.34 -12.31 -27.62
C GLU A 205 -23.46 -13.36 -27.69
N LYS A 206 -24.66 -12.95 -28.10
CA LYS A 206 -25.79 -13.89 -28.30
C LYS A 206 -25.52 -14.84 -29.46
N THR A 207 -24.85 -14.40 -30.52
CA THR A 207 -24.50 -15.27 -31.67
C THR A 207 -23.39 -16.28 -31.35
N ASN A 208 -22.56 -16.01 -30.35
CA ASN A 208 -21.46 -16.89 -29.93
C ASN A 208 -21.89 -18.03 -28.99
N LYS A 209 -23.19 -18.15 -28.69
CA LYS A 209 -23.70 -19.27 -27.87
C LYS A 209 -23.63 -20.59 -28.64
N PRO A 210 -23.28 -21.72 -28.00
CA PRO A 210 -23.00 -23.00 -28.68
C PRO A 210 -24.19 -23.58 -29.48
N ASN A 211 -25.41 -23.15 -29.19
CA ASN A 211 -26.63 -23.61 -29.87
C ASN A 211 -27.17 -22.60 -30.90
N PHE A 212 -26.45 -21.50 -31.18
CA PHE A 212 -26.90 -20.52 -32.15
C PHE A 212 -26.72 -21.05 -33.58
N LYS A 213 -27.81 -21.02 -34.35
CA LYS A 213 -27.80 -21.41 -35.76
C LYS A 213 -28.26 -20.25 -36.62
N LYS A 214 -27.42 -19.85 -37.59
CA LYS A 214 -27.76 -18.85 -38.60
C LYS A 214 -28.96 -19.32 -39.41
N LEU A 215 -29.89 -18.40 -39.70
CA LEU A 215 -31.03 -18.70 -40.55
C LEU A 215 -30.58 -19.01 -41.97
N SER A 216 -31.20 -20.02 -42.58
CA SER A 216 -31.14 -20.22 -44.03
C SER A 216 -31.89 -19.11 -44.76
N GLN A 217 -31.66 -19.00 -46.07
CA GLN A 217 -32.36 -18.02 -46.91
C GLN A 217 -33.88 -18.25 -46.91
N LYS A 218 -34.32 -19.52 -46.84
CA LYS A 218 -35.73 -19.90 -46.75
C LYS A 218 -36.36 -19.46 -45.43
N GLU A 219 -35.67 -19.69 -44.31
CA GLU A 219 -36.16 -19.29 -42.98
C GLU A 219 -36.17 -17.76 -42.82
N SER A 220 -35.15 -17.07 -43.34
CA SER A 220 -35.09 -15.60 -43.34
C SER A 220 -36.25 -14.99 -44.11
N LYS A 221 -36.58 -15.53 -45.30
CA LYS A 221 -37.73 -15.09 -46.08
C LYS A 221 -39.05 -15.30 -45.35
N ALA A 222 -39.26 -16.49 -44.78
CA ALA A 222 -40.47 -16.79 -44.01
C ALA A 222 -40.66 -15.84 -42.81
N LYS A 223 -39.58 -15.51 -42.10
CA LYS A 223 -39.63 -14.55 -40.99
C LYS A 223 -39.86 -13.11 -41.47
N ALA A 224 -39.31 -12.72 -42.62
CA ALA A 224 -39.57 -11.41 -43.22
C ALA A 224 -41.04 -11.27 -43.70
N ASP A 225 -41.61 -12.33 -44.26
CA ASP A 225 -43.01 -12.36 -44.66
C ASP A 225 -43.95 -12.26 -43.44
N LEU A 226 -43.61 -12.92 -42.32
CA LEU A 226 -44.32 -12.80 -41.04
C LEU A 226 -44.36 -11.36 -40.50
N LEU A 227 -43.30 -10.56 -40.71
CA LEU A 227 -43.27 -9.15 -40.27
C LEU A 227 -44.31 -8.29 -41.00
N LYS A 228 -44.65 -8.65 -42.24
CA LYS A 228 -45.63 -7.94 -43.09
C LYS A 228 -47.08 -8.35 -42.84
N GLN A 229 -47.32 -9.43 -42.09
CA GLN A 229 -48.69 -9.89 -41.79
C GLN A 229 -49.40 -8.89 -40.87
N GLU A 230 -50.63 -8.50 -41.18
CA GLU A 230 -51.44 -7.66 -40.31
C GLU A 230 -52.36 -8.51 -39.41
N VAL A 231 -52.80 -7.93 -38.29
CA VAL A 231 -53.77 -8.60 -37.41
C VAL A 231 -55.10 -8.66 -38.17
N LEU A 232 -55.61 -9.87 -38.42
CA LEU A 232 -56.93 -10.05 -38.98
C LEU A 232 -57.99 -9.91 -37.86
N PRO A 233 -59.18 -9.35 -38.16
CA PRO A 233 -60.29 -9.29 -37.20
C PRO A 233 -60.66 -10.68 -36.67
N GLU A 234 -61.02 -10.75 -35.38
CA GLU A 234 -61.47 -12.00 -34.77
C GLU A 234 -62.77 -12.47 -35.41
N ILE A 235 -62.80 -13.75 -35.83
CA ILE A 235 -64.01 -14.39 -36.34
C ILE A 235 -64.80 -14.87 -35.12
N THR A 236 -65.91 -14.20 -34.80
CA THR A 236 -66.74 -14.50 -33.62
C THR A 236 -67.79 -15.58 -33.85
N ASP A 237 -68.24 -15.73 -35.10
CA ASP A 237 -69.33 -16.63 -35.45
C ASP A 237 -68.81 -18.07 -35.62
N LYS A 238 -69.43 -19.01 -34.92
CA LYS A 238 -69.20 -20.44 -35.10
C LYS A 238 -70.12 -20.98 -36.19
N VAL A 239 -69.58 -21.73 -37.14
CA VAL A 239 -70.38 -22.39 -38.17
C VAL A 239 -71.18 -23.52 -37.52
N SER A 240 -72.49 -23.52 -37.72
CA SER A 240 -73.39 -24.57 -37.23
C SER A 240 -74.51 -24.80 -38.24
N ILE A 241 -74.61 -26.03 -38.75
CA ILE A 241 -75.61 -26.43 -39.75
C ILE A 241 -76.53 -27.47 -39.11
N LYS A 242 -77.83 -27.17 -39.05
CA LYS A 242 -78.86 -28.10 -38.54
C LYS A 242 -79.77 -28.53 -39.67
N LEU A 243 -79.53 -29.70 -40.25
CA LEU A 243 -80.31 -30.23 -41.37
C LEU A 243 -81.72 -30.64 -40.91
N LYS A 244 -82.75 -30.35 -41.71
CA LYS A 244 -84.15 -30.74 -41.44
C LYS A 244 -84.64 -31.94 -42.25
N LEU A 245 -83.81 -32.46 -43.15
CA LEU A 245 -84.25 -33.46 -44.12
C LEU A 245 -84.87 -34.71 -43.49
N ASN A 246 -84.31 -35.28 -42.42
CA ASN A 246 -84.92 -36.44 -41.76
C ASN A 246 -86.36 -36.18 -41.29
N SER A 247 -86.63 -35.00 -40.71
CA SER A 247 -87.98 -34.62 -40.30
C SER A 247 -88.93 -34.40 -41.49
N LEU A 248 -88.40 -33.85 -42.58
CA LEU A 248 -89.15 -33.65 -43.82
C LEU A 248 -89.45 -34.98 -44.49
N VAL A 249 -88.48 -35.89 -44.58
CA VAL A 249 -88.63 -37.24 -45.16
C VAL A 249 -89.75 -38.01 -44.45
N ASN A 250 -89.76 -38.02 -43.11
CA ASN A 250 -90.80 -38.70 -42.35
C ASN A 250 -92.20 -38.13 -42.65
N THR A 251 -92.31 -36.81 -42.76
CA THR A 251 -93.58 -36.13 -43.09
C THR A 251 -93.99 -36.43 -44.54
N VAL A 252 -93.04 -36.39 -45.47
CA VAL A 252 -93.28 -36.65 -46.89
C VAL A 252 -93.67 -38.10 -47.13
N GLU A 253 -92.97 -39.06 -46.54
CA GLU A 253 -93.25 -40.48 -46.68
C GLU A 253 -94.69 -40.81 -46.29
N GLU A 254 -95.13 -40.28 -45.15
CA GLU A 254 -96.50 -40.43 -44.67
C GLU A 254 -97.52 -39.91 -45.69
N LEU A 255 -97.32 -38.69 -46.22
CA LEU A 255 -98.21 -38.09 -47.23
C LEU A 255 -98.21 -38.83 -48.58
N LEU A 256 -97.05 -39.37 -49.00
CA LEU A 256 -96.93 -40.10 -50.26
C LEU A 256 -97.57 -41.49 -50.19
N GLN A 257 -97.58 -42.13 -49.00
CA GLN A 257 -98.09 -43.48 -48.77
C GLN A 257 -99.52 -43.53 -48.21
N ARG A 258 -100.07 -42.41 -47.69
CA ARG A 258 -101.42 -42.36 -47.13
C ARG A 258 -102.46 -42.78 -48.18
N THR A 259 -103.16 -43.88 -47.92
CA THR A 259 -104.24 -44.35 -48.81
C THR A 259 -105.54 -43.61 -48.50
N ILE A 260 -106.14 -43.02 -49.52
CA ILE A 260 -107.49 -42.45 -49.45
C ILE A 260 -108.37 -43.14 -50.49
N LYS A 261 -109.63 -43.40 -50.15
CA LYS A 261 -110.61 -43.98 -51.08
C LYS A 261 -111.77 -42.99 -51.26
N PRO A 262 -112.24 -42.73 -52.48
CA PRO A 262 -113.48 -41.99 -52.66
C PRO A 262 -114.64 -42.78 -52.01
N THR A 263 -115.57 -42.09 -51.38
CA THR A 263 -116.77 -42.71 -50.78
C THR A 263 -117.64 -43.37 -51.86
N GLN A 264 -117.71 -42.77 -53.05
CA GLN A 264 -118.16 -43.40 -54.29
C GLN A 264 -117.24 -43.02 -55.45
N ALA A 265 -116.68 -44.03 -56.12
CA ALA A 265 -115.74 -43.83 -57.23
C ALA A 265 -116.47 -43.48 -58.53
N ILE A 266 -116.03 -42.42 -59.20
CA ILE A 266 -116.37 -42.12 -60.59
C ILE A 266 -115.16 -42.56 -61.42
N GLN A 267 -115.27 -43.72 -62.08
CA GLN A 267 -114.13 -44.38 -62.71
C GLN A 267 -113.46 -43.52 -63.80
N GLU A 268 -114.25 -42.78 -64.60
CA GLU A 268 -113.73 -41.86 -65.63
C GLU A 268 -112.84 -40.77 -65.03
N LEU A 269 -113.15 -40.27 -63.83
CA LEU A 269 -112.34 -39.27 -63.15
C LEU A 269 -111.09 -39.90 -62.51
N LEU A 270 -111.15 -41.16 -62.09
CA LEU A 270 -109.96 -41.87 -61.63
C LEU A 270 -108.98 -42.17 -62.77
N ASP A 271 -109.50 -42.44 -63.96
CA ASP A 271 -108.71 -42.82 -65.14
C ASP A 271 -108.21 -41.61 -65.94
N ASP A 272 -108.93 -40.49 -65.95
CA ASP A 272 -108.53 -39.24 -66.60
C ASP A 272 -108.29 -38.10 -65.58
N ARG A 273 -107.00 -37.84 -65.34
CA ARG A 273 -106.51 -36.79 -64.44
C ARG A 273 -106.93 -35.39 -64.86
N ILE A 274 -106.89 -35.08 -66.16
CA ILE A 274 -107.20 -33.74 -66.66
C ILE A 274 -108.69 -33.48 -66.48
N LEU A 275 -109.50 -34.51 -66.75
CA LEU A 275 -110.94 -34.47 -66.53
C LEU A 275 -111.28 -34.32 -65.03
N GLN A 276 -110.63 -35.07 -64.14
CA GLN A 276 -110.84 -34.94 -62.69
C GLN A 276 -110.54 -33.54 -62.17
N LEU A 277 -109.41 -32.96 -62.59
CA LEU A 277 -109.03 -31.60 -62.22
C LEU A 277 -110.06 -30.59 -62.75
N TRP A 278 -110.46 -30.73 -64.01
CA TRP A 278 -111.48 -29.89 -64.62
C TRP A 278 -112.83 -29.98 -63.89
N VAL A 279 -113.28 -31.18 -63.51
CA VAL A 279 -114.51 -31.37 -62.72
C VAL A 279 -114.37 -30.68 -61.38
N LYS A 280 -113.25 -30.90 -60.67
CA LYS A 280 -112.99 -30.31 -59.35
C LYS A 280 -112.94 -28.78 -59.38
N GLU A 281 -112.26 -28.19 -60.36
CA GLU A 281 -112.23 -26.75 -60.58
C GLU A 281 -113.58 -26.20 -61.05
N GLY A 282 -114.33 -27.00 -61.81
CA GLY A 282 -115.67 -26.67 -62.30
C GLY A 282 -116.75 -26.69 -61.23
N MET A 283 -116.61 -27.53 -60.19
CA MET A 283 -117.57 -27.64 -59.07
C MET A 283 -117.91 -26.28 -58.43
N PRO A 284 -116.96 -25.49 -57.91
CA PRO A 284 -117.26 -24.19 -57.28
C PRO A 284 -117.75 -23.12 -58.28
N LEU A 285 -117.57 -23.34 -59.58
CA LEU A 285 -118.09 -22.44 -60.61
C LEU A 285 -119.57 -22.70 -60.91
N HIS A 286 -120.08 -23.90 -60.61
CA HIS A 286 -121.46 -24.31 -60.90
C HIS A 286 -122.34 -24.46 -59.67
N ARG A 287 -121.81 -25.05 -58.59
CA ARG A 287 -122.55 -25.30 -57.34
C ARG A 287 -123.13 -24.00 -56.79
N ASP A 288 -124.41 -24.04 -56.42
CA ASP A 288 -125.21 -22.91 -55.91
C ASP A 288 -125.29 -21.68 -56.82
N LYS A 289 -124.77 -21.77 -58.06
CA LYS A 289 -124.72 -20.68 -59.04
C LYS A 289 -125.54 -20.96 -60.30
N HIS A 290 -125.63 -22.23 -60.71
CA HIS A 290 -126.27 -22.62 -61.97
C HIS A 290 -127.06 -23.94 -61.84
N ASP A 291 -128.33 -23.94 -62.26
CA ASP A 291 -129.18 -25.15 -62.36
C ASP A 291 -128.99 -25.91 -63.70
N THR A 292 -128.24 -25.33 -64.63
CA THR A 292 -127.93 -25.87 -65.96
C THR A 292 -126.42 -25.88 -66.19
N CYS A 293 -125.90 -26.89 -66.87
CA CYS A 293 -124.48 -26.97 -67.23
C CYS A 293 -124.04 -25.73 -68.03
N ALA A 294 -122.95 -25.07 -67.62
CA ALA A 294 -122.49 -23.84 -68.29
C ALA A 294 -122.02 -24.08 -69.73
N PHE A 295 -121.66 -25.31 -70.09
CA PHE A 295 -121.24 -25.70 -71.43
C PHE A 295 -122.43 -26.03 -72.34
N CYS A 296 -123.15 -27.12 -72.06
CA CYS A 296 -124.19 -27.62 -72.96
C CYS A 296 -125.59 -27.04 -72.68
N ARG A 297 -125.75 -26.25 -71.61
CA ARG A 297 -127.02 -25.63 -71.18
C ARG A 297 -128.15 -26.60 -70.82
N GLN A 298 -127.86 -27.91 -70.71
CA GLN A 298 -128.81 -28.90 -70.20
C GLN A 298 -128.97 -28.76 -68.68
N LYS A 299 -130.14 -29.12 -68.14
CA LYS A 299 -130.39 -29.16 -66.69
C LYS A 299 -129.45 -30.16 -66.01
N LEU A 300 -128.87 -29.76 -64.90
CA LEU A 300 -128.03 -30.66 -64.10
C LEU A 300 -128.89 -31.67 -63.35
N PRO A 301 -128.46 -32.95 -63.24
CA PRO A 301 -129.12 -33.94 -62.40
C PRO A 301 -129.17 -33.46 -60.93
N HIS A 302 -130.29 -33.68 -60.25
CA HIS A 302 -130.51 -33.24 -58.87
C HIS A 302 -129.52 -33.86 -57.86
N ASP A 303 -128.95 -35.02 -58.17
CA ASP A 303 -128.02 -35.80 -57.36
C ASP A 303 -126.54 -35.55 -57.72
N ILE A 304 -126.23 -34.71 -58.72
CA ILE A 304 -124.86 -34.52 -59.23
C ILE A 304 -123.88 -34.06 -58.14
N TRP A 305 -124.31 -33.17 -57.24
CA TRP A 305 -123.47 -32.64 -56.17
C TRP A 305 -123.15 -33.68 -55.11
N GLN A 306 -124.12 -34.55 -54.81
CA GLN A 306 -123.92 -35.66 -53.90
C GLN A 306 -122.95 -36.69 -54.51
N ILE A 307 -123.08 -36.98 -55.81
CA ILE A 307 -122.19 -37.87 -56.54
C ILE A 307 -120.74 -37.33 -56.55
N LEU A 308 -120.57 -36.04 -56.85
CA LEU A 308 -119.26 -35.40 -56.88
C LEU A 308 -118.63 -35.23 -55.48
N ASP A 309 -119.41 -34.89 -54.44
CA ASP A 309 -118.91 -34.84 -53.05
C ASP A 309 -118.54 -36.23 -52.52
N SER A 310 -119.26 -37.27 -52.92
CA SER A 310 -118.89 -38.66 -52.60
C SER A 310 -117.58 -39.07 -53.27
N HIS A 311 -117.23 -38.45 -54.40
CA HIS A 311 -115.96 -38.66 -55.09
C HIS A 311 -114.81 -37.86 -54.45
N PHE A 312 -115.02 -36.57 -54.16
CA PHE A 312 -114.04 -35.67 -53.55
C PHE A 312 -114.25 -35.59 -52.02
N SER A 313 -113.97 -36.68 -51.31
CA SER A 313 -114.19 -36.77 -49.86
C SER A 313 -113.37 -35.72 -49.07
N LYS A 314 -113.80 -35.41 -47.83
CA LYS A 314 -113.08 -34.52 -46.89
C LYS A 314 -111.60 -34.90 -46.74
N GLU A 315 -111.30 -36.20 -46.74
CA GLU A 315 -109.95 -36.75 -46.62
C GLU A 315 -109.05 -36.37 -47.82
N SER A 316 -109.61 -36.20 -49.02
CA SER A 316 -108.87 -35.78 -50.22
C SER A 316 -108.45 -34.30 -50.16
N ILE A 317 -109.30 -33.45 -49.57
CA ILE A 317 -109.03 -32.01 -49.37
C ILE A 317 -107.97 -31.82 -48.27
N GLU A 318 -108.09 -32.57 -47.16
CA GLU A 318 -107.12 -32.53 -46.06
C GLU A 318 -105.73 -32.99 -46.51
N LEU A 319 -105.64 -34.11 -47.25
CA LEU A 319 -104.38 -34.59 -47.81
C LEU A 319 -103.72 -33.57 -48.75
N GLU A 320 -104.49 -32.92 -49.63
CA GLU A 320 -103.96 -31.90 -50.52
C GLU A 320 -103.41 -30.68 -49.76
N SER A 321 -104.12 -30.22 -48.74
CA SER A 321 -103.66 -29.11 -47.88
C SER A 321 -102.39 -29.46 -47.11
N GLU A 322 -102.27 -30.69 -46.60
CA GLU A 322 -101.06 -31.15 -45.91
C GLU A 322 -99.87 -31.28 -46.86
N ILE A 323 -100.11 -31.74 -48.11
CA ILE A 323 -99.08 -31.76 -49.16
C ILE A 323 -98.58 -30.33 -49.46
N ASP A 324 -99.47 -29.34 -49.54
CA ASP A 324 -99.07 -27.94 -49.78
C ASP A 324 -98.22 -27.36 -48.63
N LEU A 325 -98.59 -27.64 -47.37
CA LEU A 325 -97.79 -27.26 -46.20
C LEU A 325 -96.39 -27.93 -46.21
N SER A 326 -96.33 -29.20 -46.62
CA SER A 326 -95.08 -29.93 -46.76
C SER A 326 -94.19 -29.35 -47.86
N ILE A 327 -94.76 -29.01 -49.03
CA ILE A 327 -94.04 -28.33 -50.12
C ILE A 327 -93.45 -27.00 -49.64
N ALA A 328 -94.24 -26.18 -48.92
CA ALA A 328 -93.77 -24.91 -48.37
C ALA A 328 -92.62 -25.08 -47.36
N SER A 329 -92.66 -26.15 -46.56
CA SER A 329 -91.62 -26.51 -45.59
C SER A 329 -90.32 -26.92 -46.28
N VAL A 330 -90.40 -27.74 -47.33
CA VAL A 330 -89.24 -28.11 -48.16
C VAL A 330 -88.65 -26.88 -48.85
N ASP A 331 -89.49 -26.01 -49.42
CA ASP A 331 -89.03 -24.77 -50.06
C ASP A 331 -88.35 -23.81 -49.08
N SER A 332 -88.84 -23.73 -47.84
CA SER A 332 -88.19 -22.95 -46.79
C SER A 332 -86.80 -23.51 -46.45
N GLU A 333 -86.63 -24.83 -46.48
CA GLU A 333 -85.34 -25.46 -46.21
C GLU A 333 -84.34 -25.23 -47.35
N ILE A 334 -84.78 -25.37 -48.60
CA ILE A 334 -83.96 -25.06 -49.79
C ILE A 334 -83.44 -23.62 -49.74
N ARG A 335 -84.31 -22.66 -49.39
CA ARG A 335 -83.93 -21.24 -49.26
C ARG A 335 -82.91 -20.98 -48.15
N ARG A 336 -82.80 -21.85 -47.16
CA ARG A 336 -81.87 -21.71 -46.03
C ARG A 336 -80.44 -22.14 -46.37
N ILE A 337 -80.25 -23.01 -47.36
CA ILE A 337 -78.94 -23.60 -47.70
C ILE A 337 -77.85 -22.54 -47.95
N PRO A 338 -78.07 -21.47 -48.76
CA PRO A 338 -77.03 -20.47 -49.01
C PRO A 338 -76.61 -19.69 -47.75
N THR A 339 -77.42 -19.72 -46.69
CA THR A 339 -77.14 -19.00 -45.43
C THR A 339 -76.29 -19.80 -44.45
N PHE A 340 -76.02 -21.08 -44.74
CA PHE A 340 -75.26 -21.97 -43.84
C PHE A 340 -73.78 -21.60 -43.69
N LEU A 341 -73.18 -20.94 -44.70
CA LEU A 341 -71.80 -20.47 -44.63
C LEU A 341 -71.64 -19.13 -45.36
N SER A 342 -71.47 -18.05 -44.61
CA SER A 342 -71.15 -16.71 -45.14
C SER A 342 -69.65 -16.40 -45.17
N LEU A 343 -68.82 -17.25 -44.55
CA LEU A 343 -67.38 -17.02 -44.42
C LEU A 343 -66.64 -17.17 -45.76
N THR A 344 -65.62 -16.33 -45.92
CA THR A 344 -64.76 -16.24 -47.10
C THR A 344 -63.29 -16.33 -46.69
N SER A 345 -62.43 -16.78 -47.60
CA SER A 345 -61.01 -17.08 -47.28
C SER A 345 -60.18 -15.85 -46.95
N ASP A 346 -60.60 -14.63 -47.30
CA ASP A 346 -59.92 -13.38 -46.93
C ASP A 346 -59.88 -13.15 -45.41
N LYS A 347 -60.74 -13.82 -44.64
CA LYS A 347 -60.77 -13.74 -43.17
C LYS A 347 -59.70 -14.60 -42.47
N PHE A 348 -58.96 -15.42 -43.21
CA PHE A 348 -57.94 -16.32 -42.67
C PHE A 348 -56.53 -15.87 -43.04
N TYR A 349 -55.54 -16.22 -42.21
CA TYR A 349 -54.13 -16.07 -42.54
C TYR A 349 -53.72 -16.97 -43.71
N SER A 350 -52.66 -16.59 -44.43
CA SER A 350 -52.18 -17.26 -45.66
C SER A 350 -52.05 -18.78 -45.56
N GLU A 351 -51.67 -19.28 -44.39
CA GLU A 351 -51.41 -20.68 -44.09
C GLU A 351 -52.70 -21.49 -43.92
N GLU A 352 -53.78 -20.87 -43.44
CA GLU A 352 -55.09 -21.50 -43.23
C GLU A 352 -56.03 -21.31 -44.43
N LYS A 353 -55.78 -20.33 -45.31
CA LYS A 353 -56.59 -20.03 -46.50
C LYS A 353 -56.83 -21.26 -47.37
N SER A 354 -55.76 -21.97 -47.73
CA SER A 354 -55.84 -23.15 -48.60
C SER A 354 -56.66 -24.27 -47.96
N ALA A 355 -56.48 -24.52 -46.65
CA ALA A 355 -57.24 -25.52 -45.92
C ALA A 355 -58.73 -25.14 -45.79
N PHE A 356 -59.04 -23.86 -45.63
CA PHE A 356 -60.41 -23.35 -45.61
C PHE A 356 -61.07 -23.51 -46.98
N ASP A 357 -60.43 -23.08 -48.06
CA ASP A 357 -60.97 -23.18 -49.42
C ASP A 357 -61.30 -24.64 -49.80
N ILE A 358 -60.43 -25.58 -49.41
CA ILE A 358 -60.68 -27.02 -49.59
C ILE A 358 -61.94 -27.45 -48.81
N SER A 359 -62.01 -27.11 -47.52
CA SER A 359 -63.13 -27.54 -46.65
C SER A 359 -64.46 -26.93 -47.09
N LYS A 360 -64.46 -25.64 -47.49
CA LYS A 360 -65.61 -24.93 -48.05
C LYS A 360 -66.09 -25.58 -49.34
N LYS A 361 -65.18 -25.86 -50.28
CA LYS A 361 -65.54 -26.53 -51.54
C LYS A 361 -66.18 -27.89 -51.33
N THR A 362 -65.66 -28.68 -50.38
CA THR A 362 -66.25 -29.97 -50.01
C THR A 362 -67.63 -29.79 -49.39
N LEU A 363 -67.80 -28.83 -48.49
CA LEU A 363 -69.08 -28.53 -47.86
C LEU A 363 -70.14 -28.07 -48.88
N ASP A 364 -69.79 -27.16 -49.79
CA ASP A 364 -70.67 -26.69 -50.87
C ASP A 364 -71.14 -27.86 -51.74
N GLY A 365 -70.23 -28.78 -52.09
CA GLY A 365 -70.58 -30.01 -52.82
C GLY A 365 -71.57 -30.91 -52.08
N CYS A 366 -71.42 -31.04 -50.76
CA CYS A 366 -72.37 -31.81 -49.93
C CYS A 366 -73.73 -31.12 -49.84
N LEU A 367 -73.76 -29.79 -49.72
CA LEU A 367 -74.99 -29.01 -49.65
C LEU A 367 -75.77 -29.02 -50.98
N GLU A 368 -75.09 -29.13 -52.13
CA GLU A 368 -75.75 -29.35 -53.43
C GLU A 368 -76.36 -30.75 -53.57
N VAL A 369 -75.82 -31.79 -52.92
CA VAL A 369 -76.50 -33.09 -52.82
C VAL A 369 -77.74 -32.96 -51.94
N TYR A 370 -77.60 -32.34 -50.77
CA TYR A 370 -78.72 -32.08 -49.84
C TYR A 370 -79.88 -31.30 -50.50
N LYS A 371 -79.54 -30.28 -51.30
CA LYS A 371 -80.52 -29.51 -52.07
C LYS A 371 -81.27 -30.38 -53.09
N ARG A 372 -80.57 -31.24 -53.83
CA ARG A 372 -81.17 -32.16 -54.81
C ARG A 372 -82.10 -33.18 -54.15
N ASP A 373 -81.76 -33.65 -52.96
CA ASP A 373 -82.64 -34.54 -52.20
C ASP A 373 -83.95 -33.84 -51.81
N LEU A 374 -83.87 -32.58 -51.33
CA LEU A 374 -85.06 -31.75 -51.05
C LEU A 374 -85.89 -31.47 -52.30
N GLU A 375 -85.27 -31.13 -53.42
CA GLU A 375 -85.96 -30.93 -54.71
C GLU A 375 -86.66 -32.22 -55.18
N SER A 376 -86.06 -33.38 -54.92
CA SER A 376 -86.67 -34.69 -55.22
C SER A 376 -87.89 -34.97 -54.34
N LEU A 377 -87.83 -34.65 -53.05
CA LEU A 377 -89.01 -34.72 -52.16
C LEU A 377 -90.13 -33.79 -52.64
N LYS A 378 -89.79 -32.55 -53.02
CA LYS A 378 -90.74 -31.58 -53.57
C LYS A 378 -91.40 -32.11 -54.86
N LEU A 379 -90.63 -32.71 -55.76
CA LEU A 379 -91.17 -33.30 -56.99
C LEU A 379 -92.12 -34.47 -56.70
N ALA A 380 -91.78 -35.32 -55.73
CA ALA A 380 -92.64 -36.43 -55.30
C ALA A 380 -93.96 -35.92 -54.68
N LEU A 381 -93.90 -34.89 -53.84
CA LEU A 381 -95.09 -34.23 -53.29
C LEU A 381 -95.98 -33.62 -54.39
N HIS A 382 -95.41 -32.93 -55.37
CA HIS A 382 -96.18 -32.42 -56.51
C HIS A 382 -96.81 -33.55 -57.34
N LYS A 383 -96.09 -34.66 -57.55
CA LYS A 383 -96.64 -35.84 -58.22
C LYS A 383 -97.81 -36.43 -57.44
N ARG A 384 -97.71 -36.49 -56.11
CA ARG A 384 -98.79 -36.95 -55.21
C ARG A 384 -99.98 -35.99 -55.25
N LYS A 385 -99.73 -34.68 -55.22
CA LYS A 385 -100.78 -33.65 -55.32
C LYS A 385 -101.59 -33.79 -56.61
N ASN A 386 -100.90 -34.01 -57.73
CA ASN A 386 -101.53 -34.14 -59.04
C ASN A 386 -102.30 -35.46 -59.23
N SER A 387 -102.11 -36.45 -58.35
CA SER A 387 -102.78 -37.76 -58.39
C SER A 387 -103.09 -38.25 -56.96
N LEU A 388 -104.01 -37.58 -56.26
CA LEU A 388 -104.32 -37.81 -54.84
C LEU A 388 -104.71 -39.25 -54.47
N PHE A 389 -105.18 -40.04 -55.43
CA PHE A 389 -105.57 -41.43 -55.21
C PHE A 389 -104.47 -42.46 -55.53
N GLN A 390 -103.35 -42.03 -56.12
CA GLN A 390 -102.23 -42.91 -56.49
C GLN A 390 -101.01 -42.70 -55.59
N LEU A 391 -100.53 -43.78 -54.97
CA LEU A 391 -99.34 -43.75 -54.14
C LEU A 391 -98.11 -43.37 -54.96
N VAL A 392 -97.20 -42.62 -54.34
CA VAL A 392 -95.92 -42.22 -54.94
C VAL A 392 -94.79 -42.80 -54.12
N VAL A 393 -93.80 -43.40 -54.77
CA VAL A 393 -92.62 -43.94 -54.09
C VAL A 393 -91.77 -42.79 -53.55
N LEU A 394 -91.33 -42.90 -52.29
CA LEU A 394 -90.42 -41.95 -51.67
C LEU A 394 -89.07 -41.95 -52.43
N PRO A 395 -88.55 -40.79 -52.84
CA PRO A 395 -87.25 -40.71 -53.50
C PRO A 395 -86.11 -41.09 -52.54
N ILE A 396 -85.08 -41.73 -53.09
CA ILE A 396 -83.87 -42.08 -52.33
C ILE A 396 -83.08 -40.81 -52.03
N VAL A 397 -82.77 -40.61 -50.75
CA VAL A 397 -81.97 -39.50 -50.24
C VAL A 397 -80.50 -39.91 -50.18
N ASN A 398 -79.59 -39.08 -50.70
CA ASN A 398 -78.17 -39.42 -50.86
C ASN A 398 -77.21 -38.51 -50.07
N HIS A 399 -77.69 -37.47 -49.38
CA HIS A 399 -76.82 -36.56 -48.63
C HIS A 399 -76.07 -37.30 -47.51
N ASP A 400 -74.84 -36.82 -47.24
CA ASP A 400 -74.01 -37.33 -46.15
C ASP A 400 -73.99 -36.29 -45.02
N ALA A 401 -74.84 -36.51 -44.01
CA ALA A 401 -74.93 -35.64 -42.84
C ALA A 401 -73.63 -35.65 -42.00
N ILE A 402 -72.92 -36.78 -41.96
CA ILE A 402 -71.68 -36.94 -41.19
C ILE A 402 -70.56 -36.14 -41.86
N LEU A 403 -70.43 -36.22 -43.18
CA LEU A 403 -69.43 -35.46 -43.91
C LEU A 403 -69.67 -33.95 -43.82
N ILE A 404 -70.93 -33.50 -43.83
CA ILE A 404 -71.28 -32.10 -43.58
C ILE A 404 -70.82 -31.66 -42.19
N GLU A 405 -71.12 -32.44 -41.15
CA GLU A 405 -70.70 -32.15 -39.77
C GLU A 405 -69.17 -32.09 -39.64
N GLN A 406 -68.45 -33.04 -40.24
CA GLN A 406 -66.99 -33.06 -40.27
C GLN A 406 -66.38 -31.81 -40.94
N GLN A 407 -66.95 -31.35 -42.07
CA GLN A 407 -66.47 -30.11 -42.70
C GLN A 407 -66.76 -28.88 -41.83
N VAL A 408 -67.91 -28.84 -41.16
CA VAL A 408 -68.25 -27.76 -40.21
C VAL A 408 -67.26 -27.73 -39.04
N GLU A 409 -66.94 -28.88 -38.44
CA GLU A 409 -65.93 -28.99 -37.39
C GLU A 409 -64.56 -28.51 -37.87
N ARG A 410 -64.11 -28.98 -39.04
CA ARG A 410 -62.84 -28.57 -39.64
C ARG A 410 -62.76 -27.06 -39.89
N ILE A 411 -63.84 -26.44 -40.36
CA ILE A 411 -63.91 -24.99 -40.53
C ILE A 411 -63.82 -24.28 -39.17
N ASN A 412 -64.50 -24.78 -38.14
CA ASN A 412 -64.42 -24.21 -36.79
C ASN A 412 -63.01 -24.33 -36.19
N GLU A 413 -62.31 -25.45 -36.40
CA GLU A 413 -60.90 -25.59 -35.99
C GLU A 413 -59.96 -24.60 -36.71
N LEU A 414 -60.25 -24.28 -37.98
CA LEU A 414 -59.50 -23.26 -38.72
C LEU A 414 -59.76 -21.86 -38.16
N ILE A 415 -61.01 -21.57 -37.77
CA ILE A 415 -61.38 -20.31 -37.09
C ILE A 415 -60.59 -20.16 -35.79
N GLU A 416 -60.58 -21.18 -34.93
CA GLU A 416 -59.84 -21.14 -33.66
C GLU A 416 -58.34 -20.95 -33.86
N ARG A 417 -57.75 -21.63 -34.84
CA ARG A 417 -56.32 -21.48 -35.19
C ARG A 417 -56.01 -20.07 -35.68
N SER A 418 -56.85 -19.50 -36.56
CA SER A 418 -56.69 -18.14 -37.08
C SER A 418 -56.76 -17.11 -35.94
N ASN A 419 -57.79 -17.18 -35.09
CA ASN A 419 -57.96 -16.27 -33.95
C ASN A 419 -56.82 -16.39 -32.92
N ARG A 420 -56.30 -17.60 -32.70
CA ARG A 420 -55.13 -17.80 -31.83
C ARG A 420 -53.89 -17.12 -32.38
N ARG A 421 -53.67 -17.17 -33.70
CA ARG A 421 -52.54 -16.49 -34.34
C ARG A 421 -52.64 -14.97 -34.20
N SER A 422 -53.84 -14.39 -34.32
CA SER A 422 -54.04 -12.95 -34.06
C SER A 422 -53.57 -12.54 -32.65
N LYS A 423 -53.75 -13.41 -31.64
CA LYS A 423 -53.31 -13.15 -30.25
C LYS A 423 -51.79 -13.25 -30.05
N THR A 424 -51.10 -14.08 -30.85
CA THR A 424 -49.64 -14.28 -30.71
C THR A 424 -48.82 -13.48 -31.74
N LEU A 425 -49.44 -12.92 -32.77
CA LEU A 425 -48.77 -12.31 -33.91
C LEU A 425 -47.75 -11.24 -33.51
N ASP A 426 -48.08 -10.36 -32.56
CA ASP A 426 -47.14 -9.32 -32.10
C ASP A 426 -45.90 -9.92 -31.42
N LYS A 427 -46.10 -10.96 -30.60
CA LYS A 427 -45.00 -11.68 -29.95
C LYS A 427 -44.16 -12.42 -30.99
N ASP A 428 -44.80 -13.05 -31.96
CA ASP A 428 -44.14 -13.79 -33.04
C ASP A 428 -43.34 -12.83 -33.95
N LYS A 429 -43.85 -11.62 -34.20
CA LYS A 429 -43.13 -10.54 -34.89
C LYS A 429 -41.93 -10.06 -34.09
N ILE A 430 -42.06 -9.78 -32.79
CA ILE A 430 -40.92 -9.38 -31.94
C ILE A 430 -39.80 -10.44 -32.00
N ASN A 431 -40.16 -11.72 -31.87
CA ASN A 431 -39.21 -12.81 -31.94
C ASN A 431 -38.59 -12.95 -33.35
N ALA A 432 -39.39 -12.80 -34.41
CA ALA A 432 -38.90 -12.80 -35.79
C ALA A 432 -37.90 -11.66 -36.04
N ARG A 433 -38.16 -10.47 -35.51
CA ARG A 433 -37.24 -9.32 -35.59
C ARG A 433 -35.90 -9.62 -34.93
N GLU A 434 -35.93 -10.14 -33.69
CA GLU A 434 -34.70 -10.51 -32.99
C GLU A 434 -33.93 -11.60 -33.75
N THR A 435 -34.61 -12.65 -34.22
CA THR A 435 -33.96 -13.77 -34.92
C THR A 435 -33.31 -13.32 -36.23
N LEU A 436 -34.00 -12.48 -37.02
CA LEU A 436 -33.45 -11.88 -38.25
C LEU A 436 -32.23 -11.02 -37.95
N ARG A 437 -32.32 -10.16 -36.92
CA ARG A 437 -31.21 -9.30 -36.49
C ARG A 437 -29.98 -10.11 -36.10
N LEU A 438 -30.15 -11.11 -35.24
CA LEU A 438 -29.05 -11.98 -34.79
C LEU A 438 -28.44 -12.77 -35.97
N SER A 439 -29.24 -13.20 -36.93
CA SER A 439 -28.74 -13.89 -38.12
C SER A 439 -27.90 -12.99 -39.04
N ASP A 440 -28.28 -11.71 -39.20
CA ASP A 440 -27.47 -10.72 -39.92
C ASP A 440 -26.18 -10.39 -39.16
N VAL A 441 -26.26 -10.18 -37.84
CA VAL A 441 -25.08 -9.99 -36.98
C VAL A 441 -24.13 -11.18 -37.09
N ALA A 442 -24.61 -12.42 -37.01
CA ALA A 442 -23.79 -13.61 -37.17
C ALA A 442 -23.13 -13.70 -38.56
N SER A 443 -23.83 -13.27 -39.61
CA SER A 443 -23.24 -13.17 -40.95
C SER A 443 -22.08 -12.19 -40.96
N PHE A 444 -22.28 -11.02 -40.36
CA PHE A 444 -21.27 -9.98 -40.28
C PHE A 444 -20.05 -10.40 -39.46
N VAL A 445 -20.24 -11.02 -38.29
CA VAL A 445 -19.18 -11.59 -37.43
C VAL A 445 -18.27 -12.52 -38.24
N SER A 446 -18.88 -13.42 -39.01
CA SER A 446 -18.14 -14.33 -39.90
C SER A 446 -17.42 -13.59 -41.02
N THR A 447 -18.07 -12.61 -41.67
CA THR A 447 -17.48 -11.83 -42.78
C THR A 447 -16.25 -11.03 -42.36
N ILE A 448 -16.26 -10.42 -41.16
CA ILE A 448 -15.12 -9.61 -40.70
C ILE A 448 -14.05 -10.45 -39.98
N GLY A 449 -14.25 -11.76 -39.83
CA GLY A 449 -13.36 -12.62 -39.04
C GLY A 449 -13.21 -12.15 -37.60
N TYR A 450 -14.33 -11.79 -36.94
CA TYR A 450 -14.33 -11.10 -35.64
C TYR A 450 -13.45 -11.78 -34.59
N ASP A 451 -13.54 -13.10 -34.45
CA ASP A 451 -12.76 -13.85 -33.46
C ASP A 451 -11.26 -13.77 -33.73
N ALA A 452 -10.84 -13.89 -34.99
CA ALA A 452 -9.45 -13.74 -35.39
C ALA A 452 -8.93 -12.31 -35.14
N GLU A 453 -9.76 -11.30 -35.39
CA GLU A 453 -9.40 -9.91 -35.09
C GLU A 453 -9.34 -9.62 -33.60
N MET A 454 -10.23 -10.21 -32.80
CA MET A 454 -10.18 -10.11 -31.34
C MET A 454 -8.92 -10.77 -30.76
N ILE A 455 -8.51 -11.92 -31.31
CA ILE A 455 -7.24 -12.56 -30.97
C ILE A 455 -6.08 -11.62 -31.30
N ARG A 456 -6.03 -11.09 -32.52
CA ARG A 456 -4.97 -10.15 -32.95
C ARG A 456 -4.91 -8.89 -32.08
N ILE A 457 -6.06 -8.30 -31.73
CA ILE A 457 -6.11 -7.12 -30.84
C ILE A 457 -5.62 -7.48 -29.44
N THR A 458 -5.94 -8.68 -28.94
CA THR A 458 -5.46 -9.18 -27.64
C THR A 458 -3.94 -9.36 -27.66
N GLU A 459 -3.37 -9.92 -28.72
CA GLU A 459 -1.91 -10.04 -28.91
C GLU A 459 -1.22 -8.67 -28.99
N LEU A 460 -1.81 -7.71 -29.73
CA LEU A 460 -1.32 -6.33 -29.78
C LEU A 460 -1.38 -5.65 -28.40
N LYS A 461 -2.44 -5.90 -27.63
CA LYS A 461 -2.57 -5.39 -26.26
C LYS A 461 -1.48 -5.96 -25.36
N THR A 462 -1.32 -7.28 -25.36
CA THR A 462 -0.26 -7.96 -24.60
C THR A 462 1.12 -7.41 -24.97
N THR A 463 1.39 -7.20 -26.26
CA THR A 463 2.64 -6.57 -26.71
C THR A 463 2.80 -5.15 -26.18
N SER A 464 1.75 -4.32 -26.24
CA SER A 464 1.74 -2.97 -25.68
C SER A 464 2.00 -2.96 -24.16
N ASP A 465 1.36 -3.88 -23.43
CA ASP A 465 1.50 -3.98 -21.97
C ASP A 465 2.92 -4.44 -21.58
N ILE A 466 3.49 -5.42 -22.30
CA ILE A 466 4.88 -5.89 -22.09
C ILE A 466 5.87 -4.76 -22.37
N SER A 467 5.77 -4.07 -23.51
CA SER A 467 6.66 -2.95 -23.84
C SER A 467 6.54 -1.80 -22.85
N ASN A 468 5.34 -1.51 -22.35
CA ASN A 468 5.14 -0.50 -21.31
C ASN A 468 5.77 -0.91 -19.97
N ALA A 469 5.60 -2.16 -19.54
CA ALA A 469 6.24 -2.67 -18.32
C ALA A 469 7.77 -2.60 -18.41
N ALA A 470 8.34 -2.97 -19.58
CA ALA A 470 9.77 -2.89 -19.82
C ALA A 470 10.29 -1.43 -19.80
N PHE A 471 9.54 -0.48 -20.37
CA PHE A 471 9.85 0.95 -20.28
C PHE A 471 9.83 1.44 -18.83
N VAL A 472 8.76 1.18 -18.07
CA VAL A 472 8.62 1.63 -16.68
C VAL A 472 9.72 1.03 -15.78
N ALA A 473 10.06 -0.25 -15.97
CA ALA A 473 11.14 -0.88 -15.23
C ALA A 473 12.50 -0.20 -15.51
N ALA A 474 12.80 0.12 -16.77
CA ALA A 474 14.02 0.82 -17.15
C ALA A 474 14.05 2.27 -16.62
N GLU A 475 12.92 2.98 -16.66
CA GLU A 475 12.78 4.34 -16.14
C GLU A 475 13.02 4.39 -14.64
N ASN A 476 12.43 3.46 -13.89
CA ASN A 476 12.62 3.36 -12.44
C ASN A 476 14.07 3.07 -12.05
N GLU A 477 14.77 2.23 -12.81
CA GLU A 477 16.18 1.94 -12.56
C GLU A 477 17.06 3.18 -12.78
N ILE A 478 16.78 3.97 -13.83
CA ILE A 478 17.48 5.24 -14.07
C ILE A 478 17.20 6.23 -12.93
N ILE A 479 15.95 6.39 -12.51
CA ILE A 479 15.58 7.29 -11.40
C ILE A 479 16.31 6.87 -10.11
N ARG A 480 16.39 5.56 -9.84
CA ARG A 480 17.11 5.02 -8.68
C ARG A 480 18.59 5.40 -8.71
N LEU A 481 19.26 5.18 -9.84
CA LEU A 481 20.67 5.50 -10.03
C LEU A 481 20.94 7.02 -9.98
N GLU A 482 20.08 7.85 -10.55
CA GLU A 482 20.21 9.32 -10.47
C GLU A 482 20.02 9.84 -9.03
N SER A 483 19.13 9.22 -8.26
CA SER A 483 18.96 9.52 -6.84
C SER A 483 20.21 9.10 -6.03
N GLU A 484 20.83 7.98 -6.36
CA GLU A 484 22.05 7.48 -5.75
C GLU A 484 23.23 8.45 -6.00
N VAL A 485 23.43 8.89 -7.25
CA VAL A 485 24.42 9.93 -7.60
C VAL A 485 24.17 11.23 -6.83
N THR A 486 22.91 11.65 -6.72
CA THR A 486 22.56 12.88 -5.98
C THR A 486 22.89 12.78 -4.49
N ALA A 487 22.69 11.60 -3.88
CA ALA A 487 23.06 11.36 -2.48
C ALA A 487 24.58 11.39 -2.29
N LEU A 488 25.33 10.68 -3.14
CA LEU A 488 26.81 10.62 -3.11
C LEU A 488 27.44 12.02 -3.31
N ARG A 489 26.88 12.85 -4.21
CA ARG A 489 27.34 14.24 -4.41
C ARG A 489 27.07 15.16 -3.21
N ARG A 490 26.02 14.89 -2.42
CA ARG A 490 25.74 15.66 -1.18
C ARG A 490 26.77 15.33 -0.11
N GLU A 491 27.14 14.06 0.01
CA GLU A 491 28.19 13.59 0.92
C GLU A 491 29.51 14.35 0.69
N GLN A 492 29.97 14.48 -0.56
CA GLN A 492 31.18 15.27 -0.90
C GLN A 492 31.08 16.76 -0.51
N LYS A 493 29.89 17.37 -0.59
CA LYS A 493 29.70 18.81 -0.33
C LYS A 493 29.76 19.15 1.16
N ASP A 494 29.29 18.25 2.03
CA ASP A 494 29.30 18.47 3.47
C ASP A 494 30.71 18.37 4.08
N GLU A 495 31.62 17.64 3.44
CA GLU A 495 33.01 17.52 3.89
C GLU A 495 33.85 18.80 3.71
N ARG A 496 33.63 19.57 2.63
CA ARG A 496 34.28 20.89 2.45
C ARG A 496 33.95 21.85 3.62
N LYS A 497 32.70 21.79 4.13
CA LYS A 497 32.29 22.58 5.30
C LYS A 497 33.01 22.13 6.58
N GLY A 498 33.35 20.86 6.71
CA GLY A 498 34.11 20.33 7.83
C GLY A 498 35.51 20.94 7.93
N ALA A 499 36.20 21.09 6.81
CA ALA A 499 37.51 21.74 6.74
C ALA A 499 37.46 23.24 7.12
N ASP A 500 36.46 23.96 6.61
CA ASP A 500 36.23 25.37 6.96
C ASP A 500 36.03 25.53 8.47
N ARG A 501 35.33 24.57 9.10
CA ARG A 501 35.12 24.57 10.55
C ARG A 501 36.41 24.32 11.32
N VAL A 502 37.24 23.37 10.88
CA VAL A 502 38.56 23.13 11.48
C VAL A 502 39.42 24.39 11.41
N ASN A 503 39.44 25.07 10.26
CA ASN A 503 40.15 26.35 10.11
C ASN A 503 39.63 27.44 11.04
N ALA A 504 38.31 27.54 11.19
CA ALA A 504 37.71 28.49 12.13
C ALA A 504 38.14 28.21 13.59
N LEU A 505 38.23 26.94 13.99
CA LEU A 505 38.70 26.54 15.32
C LEU A 505 40.20 26.83 15.50
N LEU A 506 41.04 26.47 14.52
CA LEU A 506 42.48 26.76 14.57
C LEU A 506 42.72 28.27 14.66
N ASN A 507 42.07 29.09 13.83
CA ASN A 507 42.23 30.55 13.87
C ASN A 507 41.75 31.15 15.21
N HIS A 508 40.61 30.69 15.74
CA HIS A 508 40.02 31.25 16.95
C HIS A 508 40.87 31.00 18.21
N PHE A 509 41.45 29.79 18.34
CA PHE A 509 42.20 29.42 19.55
C PHE A 509 43.70 29.72 19.47
N PHE A 510 44.30 29.86 18.28
CA PHE A 510 45.74 30.04 18.09
C PHE A 510 46.17 31.46 17.71
N GLY A 511 45.25 32.35 17.34
CA GLY A 511 45.52 33.78 17.18
C GLY A 511 46.51 34.17 16.07
N HIS A 512 47.04 33.21 15.33
CA HIS A 512 47.95 33.41 14.21
C HIS A 512 47.52 32.55 13.02
N ASP A 513 47.57 33.11 11.80
CA ASP A 513 47.31 32.43 10.52
C ASP A 513 48.35 31.33 10.17
N GLY A 514 49.08 30.82 11.17
CA GLY A 514 50.24 29.96 10.99
C GLY A 514 49.91 28.52 10.58
N ILE A 515 48.66 28.04 10.71
CA ILE A 515 48.25 26.72 10.22
C ILE A 515 46.82 26.77 9.68
N LYS A 516 46.63 26.44 8.40
CA LYS A 516 45.31 26.33 7.74
C LYS A 516 45.23 25.07 6.88
N LEU A 517 44.03 24.52 6.75
CA LEU A 517 43.68 23.48 5.79
C LEU A 517 43.13 24.13 4.53
N GLU A 518 43.88 24.11 3.43
CA GLU A 518 43.41 24.60 2.13
C GLU A 518 43.05 23.44 1.22
N ALA A 519 41.88 23.53 0.58
CA ALA A 519 41.49 22.59 -0.46
C ALA A 519 42.31 22.87 -1.73
N GLN A 520 43.10 21.90 -2.16
CA GLN A 520 43.65 21.84 -3.51
C GLN A 520 42.63 21.18 -4.43
N ASP A 521 42.02 21.98 -5.30
CA ASP A 521 41.33 21.48 -6.49
C ASP A 521 42.41 21.02 -7.48
N ASN A 522 42.69 19.72 -7.54
CA ASN A 522 43.65 19.17 -8.50
C ASN A 522 42.91 18.82 -9.81
N HIS A 523 43.24 19.50 -10.90
CA HIS A 523 42.56 19.30 -12.20
C HIS A 523 42.67 17.87 -12.78
N ASP A 524 43.58 17.02 -12.27
CA ASP A 524 43.78 15.63 -12.71
C ASP A 524 43.46 14.56 -11.64
N LYS A 525 43.03 14.93 -10.43
CA LYS A 525 42.65 13.98 -9.36
C LYS A 525 41.41 14.48 -8.62
N THR A 526 40.34 13.71 -8.74
CA THR A 526 38.95 14.06 -8.43
C THR A 526 38.61 14.17 -6.94
N ALA A 527 39.42 13.62 -6.04
CA ALA A 527 39.24 13.82 -4.60
C ALA A 527 39.70 15.22 -4.16
N VAL A 528 38.86 15.93 -3.38
CA VAL A 528 39.25 17.17 -2.69
C VAL A 528 40.37 16.86 -1.71
N LYS A 529 41.59 17.30 -2.04
CA LYS A 529 42.74 17.14 -1.16
C LYS A 529 42.93 18.40 -0.36
N PHE A 530 43.06 18.27 0.95
CA PHE A 530 43.48 19.34 1.82
C PHE A 530 45.00 19.31 1.99
N GLN A 531 45.58 20.50 2.00
CA GLN A 531 46.98 20.71 2.33
C GLN A 531 47.06 21.59 3.56
N ILE A 532 47.97 21.23 4.47
CA ILE A 532 48.27 22.08 5.63
C ILE A 532 49.22 23.18 5.16
N MET A 533 48.79 24.42 5.33
CA MET A 533 49.50 25.62 4.94
C MET A 533 49.98 26.36 6.19
N ARG A 534 51.26 26.73 6.23
CA ARG A 534 51.87 27.61 7.23
C ARG A 534 52.38 28.87 6.54
N ASP A 535 51.86 30.03 6.95
CA ASP A 535 52.20 31.34 6.38
C ASP A 535 52.08 31.40 4.84
N GLY A 536 51.06 30.75 4.28
CA GLY A 536 50.79 30.70 2.84
C GLY A 536 51.69 29.74 2.04
N LYS A 537 52.51 28.92 2.71
CA LYS A 537 53.31 27.84 2.10
C LYS A 537 52.90 26.48 2.65
N SER A 538 53.14 25.41 1.90
CA SER A 538 53.00 24.04 2.41
C SER A 538 53.78 23.88 3.72
N ALA A 539 53.11 23.46 4.79
CA ALA A 539 53.78 23.15 6.04
C ALA A 539 54.61 21.86 5.88
N TYR A 540 55.79 21.86 6.48
CA TYR A 540 56.69 20.70 6.56
C TYR A 540 57.05 20.48 8.03
N ASN A 541 57.17 19.21 8.46
CA ASN A 541 57.55 18.81 9.83
C ASN A 541 56.71 19.46 10.96
N LEU A 542 55.43 19.10 11.04
CA LEU A 542 54.58 19.50 12.18
C LEU A 542 55.09 18.88 13.48
N SER A 543 55.04 19.66 14.57
CA SER A 543 55.33 19.16 15.91
C SER A 543 54.25 18.18 16.38
N GLU A 544 54.60 17.31 17.33
CA GLU A 544 53.63 16.38 17.93
C GLU A 544 52.42 17.10 18.53
N GLY A 545 52.64 18.28 19.12
CA GLY A 545 51.57 19.14 19.63
C GLY A 545 50.65 19.67 18.53
N GLU A 546 51.19 20.17 17.42
CA GLU A 546 50.39 20.64 16.29
C GLU A 546 49.57 19.51 15.65
N CYS A 547 50.14 18.31 15.52
CA CYS A 547 49.43 17.15 15.01
C CYS A 547 48.25 16.75 15.91
N SER A 548 48.49 16.65 17.23
CA SER A 548 47.46 16.31 18.21
C SER A 548 46.34 17.34 18.24
N LEU A 549 46.69 18.61 18.11
CA LEU A 549 45.75 19.72 18.06
C LEU A 549 44.88 19.72 16.81
N ILE A 550 45.47 19.63 15.61
CA ILE A 550 44.72 19.55 14.35
C ILE A 550 43.76 18.36 14.43
N ALA A 551 44.23 17.24 14.99
CA ALA A 551 43.40 16.08 15.19
C ALA A 551 42.24 16.31 16.14
N PHE A 552 42.45 17.07 17.21
CA PHE A 552 41.39 17.40 18.14
C PHE A 552 40.39 18.39 17.53
N CYS A 553 40.85 19.43 16.82
CA CYS A 553 39.97 20.35 16.08
C CYS A 553 39.11 19.61 15.05
N TYR A 554 39.68 18.63 14.35
CA TYR A 554 38.95 17.75 13.44
C TYR A 554 37.91 16.90 14.16
N PHE A 555 38.27 16.34 15.32
CA PHE A 555 37.31 15.63 16.16
C PHE A 555 36.14 16.52 16.59
N ILE A 556 36.40 17.77 16.99
CA ILE A 556 35.34 18.72 17.34
C ILE A 556 34.44 19.00 16.12
N ALA A 557 35.01 19.24 14.93
CA ALA A 557 34.21 19.44 13.73
C ALA A 557 33.29 18.23 13.44
N LYS A 558 33.77 17.00 13.65
CA LYS A 558 32.97 15.76 13.57
C LYS A 558 31.86 15.65 14.62
N LEU A 559 32.00 16.30 15.78
CA LEU A 559 30.92 16.38 16.78
C LEU A 559 29.79 17.32 16.35
N GLU A 560 30.05 18.25 15.43
CA GLU A 560 29.08 19.24 14.95
C GLU A 560 28.35 18.83 13.65
N GLU A 561 28.68 17.67 13.07
CA GLU A 561 27.97 17.09 11.92
C GLU A 561 26.55 16.63 12.31
N PRO A 562 25.58 16.60 11.37
CA PRO A 562 24.17 16.25 11.65
C PRO A 562 23.97 14.90 12.38
N GLU A 563 24.87 13.94 12.15
CA GLU A 563 24.90 12.63 12.80
C GLU A 563 25.19 12.73 14.31
N SER A 564 25.71 13.86 14.76
CA SER A 564 26.21 14.11 16.12
C SER A 564 25.52 15.30 16.81
N LYS A 565 25.32 16.43 16.11
CA LYS A 565 25.03 17.78 16.64
C LYS A 565 23.81 17.90 17.56
N ASP A 566 22.78 17.09 17.32
CA ASP A 566 21.50 17.15 18.04
C ASP A 566 21.18 15.86 18.82
N ARG A 567 22.18 15.00 19.03
CA ARG A 567 22.00 13.71 19.73
C ARG A 567 22.54 13.75 21.17
N GLU A 568 22.07 12.83 22.00
CA GLU A 568 22.62 12.59 23.34
C GLU A 568 23.97 11.87 23.26
N LEU A 569 25.06 12.61 23.09
CA LEU A 569 26.40 12.05 22.86
C LEU A 569 27.07 11.47 24.10
N ILE A 570 27.72 10.31 23.93
CA ILE A 570 28.74 9.77 24.83
C ILE A 570 30.10 10.06 24.20
N ILE A 571 30.88 10.94 24.84
CA ILE A 571 32.18 11.37 24.33
C ILE A 571 33.28 10.74 25.18
N TYR A 572 34.25 10.09 24.54
CA TYR A 572 35.45 9.56 25.20
C TYR A 572 36.68 10.22 24.60
N ILE A 573 37.45 10.93 25.42
CA ILE A 573 38.70 11.59 25.04
C ILE A 573 39.85 10.89 25.76
N ASP A 574 40.67 10.17 25.01
CA ASP A 574 41.81 9.45 25.52
C ASP A 574 43.11 10.19 25.24
N ASP A 575 43.74 10.62 26.32
CA ASP A 575 45.08 11.19 26.37
C ASP A 575 45.32 12.30 25.35
N PRO A 576 44.56 13.42 25.46
CA PRO A 576 44.52 14.45 24.43
C PRO A 576 45.77 15.32 24.35
N VAL A 577 46.78 15.07 25.20
CA VAL A 577 48.02 15.84 25.28
C VAL A 577 49.22 14.90 25.20
N SER A 578 50.23 15.27 24.41
CA SER A 578 51.55 14.65 24.45
C SER A 578 52.40 15.26 25.58
N SER A 579 53.34 14.50 26.12
CA SER A 579 54.06 14.78 27.37
C SER A 579 55.07 15.94 27.34
N LEU A 580 55.21 16.67 26.22
CA LEU A 580 56.39 17.49 25.95
C LEU A 580 56.16 19.02 25.82
N ASP A 581 54.91 19.53 25.80
CA ASP A 581 54.67 20.98 25.63
C ASP A 581 53.61 21.54 26.60
N GLY A 582 54.02 22.44 27.50
CA GLY A 582 53.17 23.10 28.48
C GLY A 582 52.15 24.09 27.89
N ASN A 583 52.45 24.71 26.74
CA ASN A 583 51.48 25.58 26.06
C ASN A 583 50.37 24.75 25.42
N HIS A 584 50.71 23.59 24.86
CA HIS A 584 49.76 22.66 24.27
C HIS A 584 48.72 22.15 25.28
N ILE A 585 49.12 21.89 26.54
CA ILE A 585 48.22 21.50 27.64
C ILE A 585 47.12 22.56 27.86
N PHE A 586 47.49 23.84 27.88
CA PHE A 586 46.54 24.94 28.09
C PHE A 586 45.51 25.03 26.98
N PHE A 587 45.94 24.90 25.72
CA PHE A 587 45.03 24.95 24.57
C PHE A 587 44.07 23.77 24.55
N MET A 588 44.59 22.55 24.76
CA MET A 588 43.75 21.35 24.79
C MET A 588 42.73 21.39 25.92
N PHE A 589 43.13 21.84 27.11
CA PHE A 589 42.20 22.09 28.20
C PHE A 589 41.15 23.14 27.81
N SER A 590 41.56 24.25 27.22
CA SER A 590 40.66 25.34 26.81
C SER A 590 39.64 24.89 25.75
N LEU A 591 40.04 24.05 24.79
CA LEU A 591 39.15 23.45 23.79
C LEU A 591 38.13 22.52 24.44
N ILE A 592 38.59 21.60 25.30
CA ILE A 592 37.71 20.66 26.01
C ILE A 592 36.74 21.42 26.92
N GLU A 593 37.23 22.39 27.69
CA GLU A 593 36.40 23.20 28.57
C GLU A 593 35.37 24.00 27.78
N SER A 594 35.78 24.79 26.78
CA SER A 594 34.89 25.72 26.08
C SER A 594 33.90 25.03 25.11
N LEU A 595 34.35 24.00 24.39
CA LEU A 595 33.59 23.38 23.30
C LEU A 595 32.83 22.12 23.76
N ILE A 596 33.19 21.51 24.89
CA ILE A 596 32.56 20.28 25.38
C ILE A 596 32.02 20.45 26.81
N ALA A 597 32.89 20.72 27.79
CA ALA A 597 32.58 20.52 29.20
C ALA A 597 31.70 21.64 29.81
N LYS A 598 32.00 22.91 29.49
CA LYS A 598 31.33 24.08 30.04
C LYS A 598 29.86 24.12 29.65
N PRO A 599 28.91 24.18 30.61
CA PRO A 599 27.49 24.21 30.27
C PRO A 599 27.10 25.50 29.55
N ILE A 600 26.13 25.38 28.66
CA ILE A 600 25.40 26.51 28.07
C ILE A 600 24.31 26.91 29.06
N LYS A 601 24.28 28.17 29.46
CA LYS A 601 23.17 28.71 30.26
C LYS A 601 21.96 28.92 29.36
N ASN A 602 20.84 28.31 29.74
CA ASN A 602 19.55 28.57 29.12
C ASN A 602 18.97 29.90 29.63
N ASN A 603 17.94 30.40 28.95
CA ASN A 603 17.27 31.67 29.30
C ASN A 603 16.63 31.64 30.71
N ASP A 604 16.28 30.46 31.21
CA ASP A 604 15.73 30.22 32.55
C ASP A 604 16.81 30.08 33.65
N GLY A 605 18.09 30.24 33.29
CA GLY A 605 19.23 30.08 34.20
C GLY A 605 19.68 28.63 34.41
N SER A 606 19.02 27.63 33.81
CA SER A 606 19.42 26.22 33.89
C SER A 606 20.64 25.91 33.01
N ASN A 607 21.41 24.89 33.39
CA ASN A 607 22.59 24.46 32.64
C ASN A 607 22.23 23.33 31.65
N ARG A 608 22.59 23.54 30.38
CA ARG A 608 22.56 22.51 29.32
C ARG A 608 23.98 22.10 28.93
N TYR A 609 24.26 20.80 28.99
CA TYR A 609 25.55 20.25 28.58
C TYR A 609 25.49 19.75 27.14
N ARG A 610 26.61 19.86 26.40
CA ARG A 610 26.74 19.39 25.00
C ARG A 610 26.93 17.88 24.87
N TYR A 611 27.05 17.20 26.00
CA TYR A 611 27.22 15.76 26.10
C TYR A 611 26.25 15.19 27.12
N LYS A 612 25.86 13.95 26.90
CA LYS A 612 25.12 13.17 27.89
C LYS A 612 26.08 12.50 28.87
N GLN A 613 27.22 12.02 28.38
CA GLN A 613 28.30 11.48 29.19
C GLN A 613 29.67 11.81 28.60
N LEU A 614 30.63 12.18 29.43
CA LEU A 614 31.99 12.55 29.04
C LEU A 614 33.01 11.74 29.85
N PHE A 615 33.96 11.14 29.14
CA PHE A 615 35.11 10.45 29.71
C PHE A 615 36.36 11.16 29.23
N ILE A 616 37.25 11.52 30.14
CA ILE A 616 38.56 12.09 29.82
C ILE A 616 39.61 11.26 30.53
N SER A 617 40.44 10.53 29.78
CA SER A 617 41.60 9.83 30.33
C SER A 617 42.90 10.58 30.05
N THR A 618 43.84 10.53 30.99
CA THR A 618 45.19 11.08 30.79
C THR A 618 46.25 10.36 31.63
N HIS A 619 47.49 10.37 31.14
CA HIS A 619 48.68 10.02 31.93
C HIS A 619 49.43 11.23 32.49
N ASN A 620 49.11 12.43 32.03
CA ASN A 620 49.82 13.65 32.34
C ASN A 620 49.24 14.31 33.62
N LEU A 621 50.09 14.46 34.65
CA LEU A 621 49.69 15.03 35.95
C LEU A 621 49.38 16.53 35.88
N ASP A 622 50.09 17.28 35.03
CA ASP A 622 49.82 18.70 34.81
C ASP A 622 48.47 18.90 34.13
N PHE A 623 48.15 18.07 33.14
CA PHE A 623 46.83 18.10 32.52
C PHE A 623 45.72 17.66 33.49
N LEU A 624 45.97 16.63 34.31
CA LEU A 624 45.04 16.24 35.39
C LEU A 624 44.75 17.40 36.35
N LYS A 625 45.77 18.19 36.71
CA LYS A 625 45.60 19.39 37.54
C LYS A 625 44.64 20.40 36.91
N TYR A 626 44.65 20.57 35.58
CA TYR A 626 43.67 21.40 34.88
C TYR A 626 42.29 20.74 34.81
N LEU A 627 42.22 19.42 34.56
CA LEU A 627 40.94 18.69 34.55
C LEU A 627 40.20 18.77 35.89
N LYS A 628 40.90 18.86 37.02
CA LYS A 628 40.28 19.11 38.34
C LYS A 628 39.54 20.46 38.43
N LYS A 629 39.89 21.42 37.56
CA LYS A 629 39.28 22.75 37.46
C LYS A 629 38.26 22.86 36.32
N ILE A 630 37.98 21.77 35.61
CA ILE A 630 36.98 21.73 34.54
C ILE A 630 35.59 22.08 35.09
N SER A 631 34.68 22.57 34.26
CA SER A 631 33.29 22.81 34.67
C SER A 631 32.59 21.50 35.09
N LEU A 632 32.46 21.27 36.39
CA LEU A 632 31.87 20.05 36.94
C LEU A 632 30.33 20.11 36.94
N PRO A 633 29.64 19.05 36.47
CA PRO A 633 28.18 18.92 36.63
C PRO A 633 27.79 18.71 38.10
N ASN A 634 26.73 19.40 38.52
CA ASN A 634 26.16 19.27 39.86
C ASN A 634 25.59 17.85 40.08
N GLU A 635 25.89 17.23 41.24
CA GLU A 635 25.39 15.90 41.62
C GLU A 635 23.87 15.80 41.58
N LYS A 636 23.14 16.75 42.16
CA LYS A 636 21.69 16.65 42.38
C LYS A 636 20.88 16.77 41.08
N ASN A 637 21.29 17.68 40.20
CA ASN A 637 20.47 18.08 39.04
C ASN A 637 21.05 17.64 37.69
N HIS A 638 22.34 17.27 37.65
CA HIS A 638 23.05 17.02 36.39
C HIS A 638 23.88 15.74 36.40
N GLY A 639 23.65 14.81 37.34
CA GLY A 639 24.23 13.47 37.29
C GLY A 639 25.70 13.38 37.67
N GLY A 640 26.27 14.46 38.21
CA GLY A 640 27.53 14.42 38.95
C GLY A 640 28.79 14.09 38.17
N HIS A 641 29.89 13.93 38.90
CA HIS A 641 31.19 13.62 38.33
C HIS A 641 31.93 12.57 39.17
N GLN A 642 32.82 11.82 38.53
CA GLN A 642 33.59 10.78 39.20
C GLN A 642 35.04 10.78 38.74
N HIS A 643 35.95 10.45 39.66
CA HIS A 643 37.37 10.32 39.38
C HIS A 643 37.80 8.86 39.56
N PHE A 644 38.40 8.30 38.51
CA PHE A 644 38.89 6.92 38.48
C PHE A 644 40.39 6.89 38.26
N MET A 645 40.99 5.78 38.64
CA MET A 645 42.37 5.43 38.31
C MET A 645 42.40 4.09 37.59
N ILE A 646 43.22 3.99 36.54
CA ILE A 646 43.51 2.73 35.88
C ILE A 646 44.97 2.38 36.15
N GLU A 647 45.18 1.24 36.79
CA GLU A 647 46.48 0.71 37.14
C GLU A 647 46.64 -0.70 36.60
N ARG A 648 47.89 -1.07 36.32
CA ARG A 648 48.22 -2.43 35.90
C ARG A 648 48.93 -3.13 37.05
N ASN A 649 48.26 -4.14 37.61
CA ASN A 649 48.77 -4.94 38.71
C ASN A 649 49.25 -6.29 38.15
N GLY A 650 50.53 -6.37 37.79
CA GLY A 650 51.10 -7.54 37.13
C GLY A 650 50.63 -7.67 35.67
N ALA A 651 49.99 -8.79 35.34
CA ALA A 651 49.62 -9.10 33.96
C ALA A 651 48.33 -8.40 33.49
N SER A 652 47.46 -7.94 34.40
CA SER A 652 46.14 -7.37 34.09
C SER A 652 45.97 -5.93 34.59
N SER A 653 45.15 -5.18 33.85
CA SER A 653 44.73 -3.82 34.18
C SER A 653 43.47 -3.84 35.02
N ASN A 654 43.35 -2.89 35.94
CA ASN A 654 42.24 -2.74 36.86
C ASN A 654 41.77 -1.28 36.88
N ILE A 655 40.47 -1.07 37.13
CA ILE A 655 39.86 0.25 37.32
C ILE A 655 39.46 0.37 38.79
N SER A 656 39.90 1.44 39.44
CA SER A 656 39.58 1.76 40.83
C SER A 656 39.19 3.23 40.98
N LEU A 657 38.73 3.63 42.16
CA LEU A 657 38.52 5.05 42.45
C LEU A 657 39.86 5.76 42.57
N MET A 658 39.92 6.99 42.07
CA MET A 658 41.10 7.82 42.24
C MET A 658 41.35 8.06 43.75
N PRO A 659 42.55 7.80 44.27
CA PRO A 659 42.87 8.03 45.67
C PRO A 659 42.62 9.50 46.06
N THR A 660 42.17 9.74 47.29
CA THR A 660 41.82 11.08 47.80
C THR A 660 42.97 12.08 47.62
N TYR A 661 44.22 11.67 47.87
CA TYR A 661 45.37 12.56 47.67
C TYR A 661 45.53 13.03 46.21
N LEU A 662 45.19 12.18 45.25
CA LEU A 662 45.29 12.52 43.84
C LEU A 662 44.01 13.18 43.33
N LYS A 663 42.86 12.92 43.95
CA LYS A 663 41.57 13.53 43.59
C LYS A 663 41.43 14.96 44.12
N ASP A 664 41.71 15.15 45.41
CA ASP A 664 41.29 16.35 46.15
C ASP A 664 42.34 17.48 46.08
N TYR A 665 43.64 17.16 46.16
CA TYR A 665 44.68 18.18 46.14
C TYR A 665 45.06 18.60 44.73
N ILE A 666 45.08 19.91 44.48
CA ILE A 666 45.49 20.49 43.18
C ILE A 666 47.01 20.42 43.00
N THR A 667 47.78 20.57 44.09
CA THR A 667 49.25 20.53 44.08
C THR A 667 49.79 19.77 45.30
N GLU A 668 51.04 19.30 45.21
CA GLU A 668 51.75 18.70 46.37
C GLU A 668 51.84 19.70 47.53
N PHE A 669 51.92 21.01 47.26
CA PHE A 669 51.92 22.05 48.29
C PHE A 669 50.66 22.03 49.17
N ASN A 670 49.47 21.85 48.58
CA ASN A 670 48.22 21.72 49.33
C ASN A 670 48.19 20.43 50.17
N TYR A 671 48.72 19.34 49.61
CA TYR A 671 48.85 18.06 50.34
C TYR A 671 49.75 18.22 51.56
N LEU A 672 50.93 18.82 51.40
CA LEU A 672 51.90 19.01 52.47
C LEU A 672 51.34 19.91 53.58
N PHE A 673 50.64 20.99 53.23
CA PHE A 673 49.92 21.82 54.21
C PHE A 673 48.92 20.99 55.01
N HIS A 674 48.10 20.16 54.35
CA HIS A 674 47.15 19.30 55.07
C HIS A 674 47.84 18.31 56.00
N GLN A 675 48.96 17.70 55.59
CA GLN A 675 49.69 16.76 56.46
C GLN A 675 50.21 17.47 57.73
N ILE A 676 50.72 18.70 57.60
CA ILE A 676 51.14 19.51 58.75
C ILE A 676 49.94 19.90 59.61
N TYR A 677 48.83 20.29 58.99
CA TYR A 677 47.60 20.67 59.67
C TYR A 677 47.03 19.50 60.51
N LYS A 678 47.05 18.28 60.00
CA LYS A 678 46.66 17.07 60.75
C LYS A 678 47.52 16.82 61.98
N CYS A 679 48.78 17.26 61.97
CA CYS A 679 49.69 17.07 63.08
C CYS A 679 49.46 18.05 64.24
N ARG A 680 48.59 19.06 64.09
CA ARG A 680 48.32 20.07 65.13
C ARG A 680 47.63 19.52 66.37
N ASP A 681 46.87 18.44 66.21
CA ASP A 681 46.01 17.85 67.23
C ASP A 681 46.56 16.48 67.63
N GLN A 682 46.91 16.35 68.91
CA GLN A 682 47.50 15.14 69.45
C GLN A 682 46.51 13.96 69.49
N GLU A 683 45.20 14.20 69.46
CA GLU A 683 44.20 13.13 69.41
C GLU A 683 44.19 12.39 68.05
N ILE A 684 44.61 13.06 66.98
CA ILE A 684 44.71 12.48 65.63
C ILE A 684 45.77 11.37 65.58
N VAL A 685 46.80 11.44 66.43
CA VAL A 685 47.83 10.39 66.59
C VAL A 685 47.21 9.01 66.82
N ASN A 686 46.13 8.95 67.61
CA ASN A 686 45.47 7.71 68.00
C ASN A 686 44.59 7.11 66.91
N THR A 687 44.19 7.91 65.92
CA THR A 687 43.30 7.50 64.82
C THR A 687 44.02 7.36 63.49
N ASN A 688 45.09 8.13 63.27
CA ASN A 688 45.93 8.07 62.08
C ASN A 688 47.36 8.56 62.36
N TYR A 689 48.29 7.62 62.56
CA TYR A 689 49.69 7.91 62.89
C TYR A 689 50.55 8.34 61.68
N GLU A 690 50.10 8.08 60.44
CA GLU A 690 50.92 8.30 59.23
C GLU A 690 51.40 9.76 59.02
N PRO A 691 50.58 10.80 59.27
CA PRO A 691 51.03 12.19 59.15
C PRO A 691 52.15 12.53 60.14
N PHE A 692 52.09 11.98 61.36
CA PHE A 692 53.09 12.18 62.41
C PHE A 692 54.41 11.50 62.07
N TYR A 693 54.35 10.27 61.56
CA TYR A 693 55.54 9.52 61.15
C TYR A 693 56.29 10.22 60.00
N SER A 694 55.56 10.80 59.06
CA SER A 694 56.12 11.52 57.90
C SER A 694 56.33 13.02 58.12
N PHE A 695 56.08 13.52 59.35
CA PHE A 695 56.00 14.95 59.65
C PHE A 695 57.27 15.71 59.26
N GLY A 696 58.45 15.21 59.62
CA GLY A 696 59.73 15.87 59.33
C GLY A 696 59.89 16.19 57.85
N ASN A 697 59.73 15.17 56.99
CA ASN A 697 59.87 15.32 55.54
C ASN A 697 58.76 16.20 54.94
N ASN A 698 57.52 16.07 55.43
CA ASN A 698 56.41 16.89 54.95
C ASN A 698 56.62 18.38 55.31
N LEU A 699 57.02 18.64 56.55
CA LEU A 699 57.30 19.98 57.05
C LEU A 699 58.46 20.61 56.28
N ARG A 700 59.54 19.85 56.03
CA ARG A 700 60.68 20.30 55.22
C ARG A 700 60.24 20.79 53.85
N LYS A 701 59.61 19.91 53.08
CA LYS A 701 59.14 20.20 51.71
C LYS A 701 58.19 21.40 51.70
N PHE A 702 57.29 21.49 52.68
CA PHE A 702 56.35 22.59 52.80
C PHE A 702 57.07 23.91 53.05
N LEU A 703 57.97 23.97 54.04
CA LEU A 703 58.71 25.18 54.37
C LEU A 703 59.64 25.59 53.22
N GLU A 704 60.31 24.66 52.55
CA GLU A 704 61.12 24.93 51.36
C GLU A 704 60.27 25.62 50.28
N ALA A 705 59.11 25.06 49.95
CA ALA A 705 58.21 25.64 48.94
C ALA A 705 57.60 26.98 49.39
N PHE A 706 57.06 27.04 50.62
CA PHE A 706 56.39 28.21 51.18
C PHE A 706 57.35 29.41 51.28
N LEU A 707 58.53 29.17 51.86
CA LEU A 707 59.53 30.21 52.08
C LEU A 707 60.23 30.63 50.79
N PHE A 708 60.35 29.73 49.80
CA PHE A 708 60.82 30.11 48.47
C PHE A 708 59.91 31.16 47.83
N TYR A 709 58.59 30.96 47.85
CA TYR A 709 57.66 31.95 47.30
C TYR A 709 57.54 33.21 48.17
N LYS A 710 57.67 33.09 49.50
CA LYS A 710 57.62 34.24 50.42
C LYS A 710 58.88 35.11 50.34
N TYR A 711 60.04 34.51 50.10
CA TYR A 711 61.33 35.17 49.98
C TYR A 711 62.04 34.75 48.69
N PRO A 712 61.61 35.23 47.51
CA PRO A 712 62.06 34.76 46.21
C PRO A 712 63.40 35.39 45.78
N TYR A 713 64.46 35.19 46.57
CA TYR A 713 65.83 35.53 46.19
C TYR A 713 66.71 34.27 46.20
N HIS A 714 67.83 34.26 45.48
CA HIS A 714 68.81 33.18 45.47
C HIS A 714 70.21 33.78 45.72
N ASP A 715 70.91 33.29 46.75
CA ASP A 715 72.30 33.68 47.04
C ASP A 715 73.13 32.40 47.23
N ASP A 716 74.38 32.37 46.74
CA ASP A 716 75.20 31.16 46.55
C ASP A 716 75.64 30.44 47.87
N LYS A 717 75.15 30.89 49.02
CA LYS A 717 75.48 30.37 50.35
C LYS A 717 74.22 29.92 51.11
N ASN A 718 73.90 28.63 51.04
CA ASN A 718 72.92 27.90 51.88
C ASN A 718 71.73 28.71 52.44
N ASP A 719 70.77 28.98 51.56
CA ASP A 719 69.65 29.92 51.72
C ASP A 719 68.49 29.43 52.63
N ALA A 720 68.40 28.12 52.91
CA ALA A 720 67.22 27.55 53.57
C ALA A 720 67.07 27.94 55.05
N PHE A 721 68.16 27.91 55.85
CA PHE A 721 68.10 28.24 57.28
C PHE A 721 67.89 29.73 57.53
N GLU A 722 68.47 30.59 56.69
CA GLU A 722 68.27 32.05 56.77
C GLU A 722 66.82 32.44 56.45
N ARG A 723 66.17 31.75 55.50
CA ARG A 723 64.72 31.92 55.26
C ARG A 723 63.86 31.48 56.45
N ILE A 724 64.24 30.40 57.14
CA ILE A 724 63.56 29.96 58.38
C ILE A 724 63.71 31.01 59.49
N LYS A 725 64.92 31.55 59.71
CA LYS A 725 65.15 32.64 60.68
C LYS A 725 64.30 33.86 60.35
N LYS A 726 64.33 34.33 59.09
CA LYS A 726 63.51 35.46 58.63
C LYS A 726 62.02 35.19 58.81
N PHE A 727 61.57 33.95 58.65
CA PHE A 727 60.17 33.60 58.80
C PHE A 727 59.70 33.68 60.26
N PHE A 728 60.46 33.12 61.20
CA PHE A 728 60.08 33.10 62.61
C PHE A 728 60.43 34.40 63.37
N GLY A 729 61.42 35.17 62.89
CA GLY A 729 61.84 36.43 63.52
C GLY A 729 62.64 36.19 64.79
N ASP A 730 62.25 36.83 65.91
CA ASP A 730 62.94 36.72 67.20
C ASP A 730 62.53 35.47 68.02
N ASP A 731 61.74 34.54 67.45
CA ASP A 731 61.35 33.29 68.12
C ASP A 731 62.45 32.22 67.96
N ASP A 732 63.53 32.39 68.73
CA ASP A 732 64.69 31.47 68.75
C ASP A 732 64.28 30.03 69.06
N THR A 733 63.21 29.82 69.84
CA THR A 733 62.71 28.49 70.19
C THR A 733 62.08 27.80 68.98
N ALA A 734 61.23 28.51 68.24
CA ALA A 734 60.64 27.98 67.00
C ALA A 734 61.70 27.75 65.93
N ILE A 735 62.69 28.64 65.79
CA ILE A 735 63.81 28.49 64.84
C ILE A 735 64.64 27.23 65.15
N ALA A 736 65.05 27.07 66.41
CA ALA A 736 65.86 25.92 66.82
C ALA A 736 65.08 24.60 66.67
N LEU A 737 63.80 24.58 67.08
CA LEU A 737 62.94 23.41 66.97
C LEU A 737 62.65 23.04 65.52
N ALA A 738 62.31 24.01 64.67
CA ALA A 738 62.06 23.81 63.24
C ALA A 738 63.31 23.27 62.55
N ASN A 739 64.48 23.89 62.77
CA ASN A 739 65.72 23.46 62.13
C ASN A 739 66.17 22.08 62.62
N ARG A 740 66.02 21.79 63.91
CA ARG A 740 66.34 20.47 64.49
C ARG A 740 65.43 19.39 63.93
N LEU A 741 64.11 19.52 64.11
CA LEU A 741 63.17 18.47 63.67
C LEU A 741 63.18 18.28 62.15
N ASN A 742 63.39 19.35 61.38
CA ASN A 742 63.58 19.27 59.94
C ASN A 742 64.78 18.36 59.55
N ASN A 743 65.95 18.62 60.15
CA ASN A 743 67.17 17.87 59.84
C ASN A 743 67.23 16.48 60.49
N GLU A 744 66.70 16.32 61.71
CA GLU A 744 66.73 15.07 62.45
C GLU A 744 65.74 14.03 61.92
N LEU A 745 64.57 14.46 61.42
CA LEU A 745 63.49 13.56 60.99
C LEU A 745 63.39 13.36 59.49
N SER A 746 64.19 14.07 58.69
CA SER A 746 64.17 13.95 57.22
C SER A 746 65.38 13.22 56.63
N HIS A 747 66.49 13.09 57.38
CA HIS A 747 67.75 12.54 56.89
C HIS A 747 68.28 11.41 57.79
N LEU A 748 68.28 10.18 57.26
CA LEU A 748 68.79 8.97 57.92
C LEU A 748 70.25 8.68 57.61
N GLU A 749 70.73 9.09 56.44
CA GLU A 749 72.08 8.78 55.95
C GLU A 749 73.19 9.37 56.84
N SER A 750 72.92 10.49 57.51
CA SER A 750 73.91 11.21 58.31
C SER A 750 74.16 10.58 59.70
N ILE A 751 73.17 9.86 60.26
CA ILE A 751 73.24 9.25 61.61
C ILE A 751 72.40 7.96 61.62
N PHE A 752 73.05 6.80 61.51
CA PHE A 752 72.40 5.48 61.43
C PHE A 752 71.47 5.16 62.62
N ASP A 753 71.80 5.60 63.84
CA ASP A 753 70.98 5.37 65.04
C ASP A 753 69.55 5.91 64.91
N ARG A 754 69.32 6.90 64.04
CA ARG A 754 67.98 7.45 63.74
C ARG A 754 67.09 6.45 63.01
N SER A 755 67.66 5.45 62.32
CA SER A 755 66.92 4.41 61.61
C SER A 755 66.44 3.26 62.51
N ILE A 756 66.94 3.19 63.75
CA ILE A 756 66.69 2.08 64.69
C ILE A 756 65.58 2.42 65.69
N LYS A 757 65.26 3.71 65.88
CA LYS A 757 64.25 4.18 66.84
C LYS A 757 62.95 4.58 66.15
N PRO A 758 61.78 4.12 66.61
CA PRO A 758 60.49 4.64 66.16
C PRO A 758 60.42 6.15 66.41
N ILE A 759 59.88 6.90 65.45
CA ILE A 759 59.62 8.33 65.61
C ILE A 759 58.48 8.46 66.61
N GLU A 760 58.75 8.98 67.81
CA GLU A 760 57.77 9.31 68.85
C GLU A 760 58.21 10.62 69.52
N ILE A 761 57.72 11.74 69.00
CA ILE A 761 58.19 13.09 69.39
C ILE A 761 57.00 13.93 69.84
N PRO A 762 56.82 14.12 71.16
CA PRO A 762 55.74 14.94 71.72
C PRO A 762 55.72 16.38 71.22
N GLU A 763 56.83 16.88 70.67
CA GLU A 763 56.98 18.25 70.18
C GLU A 763 56.39 18.46 68.77
N ILE A 764 55.97 17.41 68.05
CA ILE A 764 55.39 17.53 66.70
C ILE A 764 54.14 18.43 66.67
N PRO A 765 53.11 18.22 67.52
CA PRO A 765 51.96 19.13 67.57
C PRO A 765 52.34 20.56 67.88
N LYS A 766 53.32 20.77 68.77
CA LYS A 766 53.80 22.09 69.14
C LYS A 766 54.43 22.81 67.94
N LEU A 767 55.30 22.14 67.20
CA LEU A 767 55.92 22.71 66.00
C LEU A 767 54.91 22.93 64.87
N ALA A 768 53.97 22.00 64.66
CA ALA A 768 52.89 22.18 63.69
C ALA A 768 52.07 23.45 64.00
N ASN A 769 51.66 23.64 65.26
CA ASN A 769 50.95 24.85 65.68
C ASN A 769 51.80 26.10 65.52
N TYR A 770 53.09 26.09 65.90
CA TYR A 770 53.97 27.26 65.67
C TYR A 770 54.03 27.69 64.21
N VAL A 771 54.16 26.73 63.28
CA VAL A 771 54.20 27.02 61.85
C VAL A 771 52.85 27.59 61.39
N LEU A 772 51.74 26.95 61.76
CA LEU A 772 50.39 27.35 61.35
C LEU A 772 49.99 28.72 61.92
N ASP A 773 50.26 28.97 63.19
CA ASP A 773 50.01 30.25 63.86
C ASP A 773 50.87 31.37 63.27
N LYS A 774 52.13 31.08 62.92
CA LYS A 774 53.00 32.06 62.27
C LYS A 774 52.53 32.41 60.86
N ILE A 775 52.03 31.43 60.09
CA ILE A 775 51.41 31.69 58.79
C ILE A 775 50.18 32.58 58.98
N TYR A 776 49.27 32.21 59.88
CA TYR A 776 48.04 32.98 60.15
C TYR A 776 48.34 34.41 60.62
N THR A 777 49.27 34.59 61.55
CA THR A 777 49.64 35.92 62.07
C THR A 777 50.31 36.78 61.00
N SER A 778 51.03 36.16 60.05
CA SER A 778 51.67 36.89 58.96
C SER A 778 50.71 37.27 57.83
N ASP A 779 49.79 36.37 57.48
CA ASP A 779 48.85 36.51 56.36
C ASP A 779 47.59 35.63 56.61
N PRO A 780 46.56 36.18 57.28
CA PRO A 780 45.32 35.47 57.58
C PRO A 780 44.57 35.01 56.31
N ASP A 781 44.62 35.83 55.25
CA ASP A 781 43.90 35.55 53.99
C ASP A 781 44.50 34.35 53.26
N GLN A 782 45.84 34.28 53.21
CA GLN A 782 46.55 33.12 52.67
C GLN A 782 46.29 31.86 53.49
N TYR A 783 46.31 31.96 54.82
CA TYR A 783 46.02 30.82 55.70
C TYR A 783 44.60 30.28 55.51
N ASN A 784 43.59 31.15 55.50
CA ASN A 784 42.20 30.75 55.29
C ASN A 784 41.96 30.18 53.88
N SER A 785 42.69 30.69 52.88
CA SER A 785 42.71 30.08 51.55
C SER A 785 43.30 28.67 51.53
N LEU A 786 44.34 28.42 52.35
CA LEU A 786 44.91 27.07 52.52
C LEU A 786 43.94 26.12 53.23
N LEU A 787 43.24 26.58 54.28
CA LEU A 787 42.18 25.79 54.95
C LEU A 787 41.07 25.40 53.97
N LYS A 788 40.58 26.37 53.19
CA LYS A 788 39.58 26.12 52.16
C LYS A 788 40.06 25.10 51.12
N SER A 789 41.36 25.10 50.77
CA SER A 789 41.93 24.16 49.81
C SER A 789 41.98 22.70 50.31
N ILE A 790 41.87 22.48 51.61
CA ILE A 790 41.86 21.16 52.24
C ILE A 790 40.47 20.78 52.78
N GLY A 791 39.45 21.62 52.55
CA GLY A 791 38.07 21.38 52.97
C GLY A 791 37.75 21.77 54.41
N GLU A 792 38.64 22.53 55.06
CA GLU A 792 38.50 22.97 56.45
C GLU A 792 37.84 24.36 56.53
N PRO A 793 37.07 24.65 57.60
CA PRO A 793 36.43 25.96 57.80
C PRO A 793 37.46 27.06 58.08
N GLU A 794 37.12 28.31 57.76
CA GLU A 794 37.99 29.47 57.99
C GLU A 794 38.26 29.69 59.49
N ARG A 795 39.50 30.05 59.83
CA ARG A 795 39.90 30.48 61.17
C ARG A 795 39.54 31.95 61.36
N THR A 796 38.65 32.20 62.31
CA THR A 796 38.07 33.52 62.58
C THR A 796 38.74 34.27 63.74
N THR A 797 39.65 33.62 64.48
CA THR A 797 40.41 34.20 65.61
C THR A 797 41.82 33.68 65.71
#